data_AF-A0A162U7A5-F1
#
_entry.id   AF-A0A162U7A5-F1
#
_cell.length_a   1.000
_cell.length_b   1.000
_cell.length_c   1.000
_cell.angle_alpha   90.00
_cell.angle_beta   90.00
_cell.angle_gamma   90.00
#
_symmetry.space_group_name_H-M   'P 1'
#
loop_
_entity.id
_entity.type
_entity.pdbx_description
1 polymer ?
#
loop_
_entity_poly.entity_id
_entity_poly.type
_entity_poly.pdbx_seq_one_letter_code
_entity_poly.pdbx_strand_id
1 'polypeptide(L)'
;MQKNTRQETYKIVKTRPPKRQGELNFSINSGVFACSECEKEFEKPWLLKRHSKVHHISNQMATNTVLDEPKQAELIVENTIPDANAFDYSSDEDDSSSIGDEEDNIIDEENDIVDNFFDIEMNSNPVFNAFSDMFSSAAAADEVSMTDDDSEIPEEVFETIGAVNDPTSCYPFRDLQTMILFAFIDGDNDMISQRMLKKILLAMNLIIKIQQETPIGRTFKLPHLDALLNYQARKKSKMPVFPSQRISVPGSNGNAFAHINLLSDHLRFLMANPKKSKLISSMPNRTPNQSICLEQGEKWRTHHLFQQPMHTVNGIDVWFGNIVYLKTNDCSIRFLVESFHTANKNIFARGYLVRAISIVCYGVEVAVTDLRVEQISHVDTTPVERYHYYSISSSLTRLSPAHDFLLFGVHPMKKPMPLSVLPGNVDRDAVFYKVRIVSIILFTDDTSGNRSKQYNPFESWLMRCAALPFKDRNSIANIQFLSTIPKKDGANGMSLLPAIVDDFKKLEKGVKMFSAEDNEYVLVVAPILWIEADTPCHSELCGLLGPATTFPCRRCYIELRRAKDFVKDLSYFCECHERRTREHYVLANSLPGRDTEIPNAPKIGMNTPANEISFRDRSTGRLLELQSFDPEKDTPVEILHTILLGVAKYMVIDLVKVVLKNDIATIARLSEFLTDYTRSTGLSRKFTRNLRHSGSFLGRDFKVLLQILPVILITEFSGNHELDLVIPCFVELGRLCSLVFVRQVTSDFDNYIIRVDNAVKRLIRALFDYDKGTKNELHKAYCTKPKVHYLTHLKEDIIRFGPALNYETEKGEQFNKHIREHLFHTNRQNTSRDVCLKFAKQVALQHVIDGGSWINSSGNREKSGTGIERFIKDNNESLFYYTFFGGSRELKDNNDTGDIEDDAVQNNSFGAFVFKDDPISRPRIGLVSGSVVKFLSIVPRTDNDRNNNYAKAVMTDEHSDVANMNLVCKLDLHIFRNPFYIVNLSKFGSYWFIFNNILFDE
;
A
#
# COMPACT_ATOMS: atom_id res chain seq x y z
N MET A 1 19.87 -38.84 78.38
CA MET A 1 20.06 -40.26 78.01
C MET A 1 18.91 -40.68 77.09
N GLN A 2 19.26 -41.54 76.14
CA GLN A 2 18.49 -42.15 75.04
C GLN A 2 16.96 -42.40 75.18
N LYS A 3 16.34 -42.37 73.96
CA LYS A 3 15.27 -43.23 73.39
C LYS A 3 13.79 -42.99 73.78
N ASN A 4 12.98 -42.61 72.78
CA ASN A 4 11.97 -43.48 72.12
C ASN A 4 11.10 -42.65 71.15
N THR A 5 11.23 -42.82 69.82
CA THR A 5 10.35 -43.60 68.91
C THR A 5 8.88 -43.21 68.84
N ARG A 6 8.45 -42.73 67.65
CA ARG A 6 7.51 -43.45 66.78
C ARG A 6 7.53 -42.91 65.34
N GLN A 7 7.63 -43.85 64.40
CA GLN A 7 7.49 -43.70 62.95
C GLN A 7 6.02 -43.46 62.58
N GLU A 8 5.79 -42.80 61.44
CA GLU A 8 4.85 -43.32 60.44
C GLU A 8 5.14 -42.76 59.03
N THR A 9 4.73 -43.54 58.04
CA THR A 9 5.31 -43.72 56.70
C THR A 9 4.50 -42.98 55.64
N TYR A 10 5.15 -42.35 54.64
CA TYR A 10 4.49 -41.97 53.38
C TYR A 10 5.13 -42.66 52.17
N LYS A 11 4.27 -43.35 51.41
CA LYS A 11 4.54 -44.08 50.17
C LYS A 11 5.01 -43.13 49.06
N ILE A 12 6.18 -43.42 48.47
CA ILE A 12 6.61 -42.85 47.19
C ILE A 12 5.95 -43.67 46.06
N VAL A 13 5.04 -43.07 45.31
CA VAL A 13 4.58 -43.61 44.02
C VAL A 13 5.57 -43.16 42.95
N LYS A 14 6.37 -44.10 42.42
CA LYS A 14 7.31 -43.87 41.31
C LYS A 14 6.53 -43.54 40.03
N THR A 15 6.69 -42.33 39.49
CA THR A 15 6.45 -42.08 38.06
C THR A 15 7.50 -42.81 37.23
N ARG A 16 7.09 -43.41 36.11
CA ARG A 16 8.00 -44.15 35.20
C ARG A 16 9.00 -43.19 34.56
N PRO A 17 10.27 -43.59 34.35
CA PRO A 17 11.25 -42.76 33.65
C PRO A 17 10.94 -42.66 32.15
N PRO A 18 11.37 -41.57 31.48
CA PRO A 18 11.14 -41.34 30.06
C PRO A 18 11.89 -42.39 29.22
N LYS A 19 11.32 -42.77 28.07
CA LYS A 19 11.92 -43.79 27.19
C LYS A 19 13.00 -43.27 26.22
N ARG A 20 13.21 -41.94 26.09
CA ARG A 20 14.34 -41.32 25.35
C ARG A 20 14.68 -39.91 25.88
N GLN A 21 15.91 -39.46 25.66
CA GLN A 21 16.45 -38.16 26.07
C GLN A 21 16.03 -37.07 25.07
N GLY A 22 15.36 -36.00 25.52
CA GLY A 22 14.90 -34.88 24.68
C GLY A 22 13.41 -34.50 24.79
N GLU A 23 12.56 -35.26 25.50
CA GLU A 23 11.17 -34.85 25.77
C GLU A 23 11.10 -33.84 26.93
N LEU A 24 10.75 -32.59 26.66
CA LEU A 24 10.28 -31.65 27.69
C LEU A 24 8.81 -31.95 28.03
N ASN A 25 8.60 -32.80 29.02
CA ASN A 25 7.28 -32.95 29.66
C ASN A 25 7.13 -31.86 30.73
N PHE A 26 6.39 -30.79 30.42
CA PHE A 26 5.95 -29.86 31.46
C PHE A 26 4.80 -30.49 32.23
N SER A 27 5.08 -30.93 33.45
CA SER A 27 4.10 -31.29 34.46
C SER A 27 4.15 -30.20 35.55
N ILE A 28 3.20 -29.28 35.55
CA ILE A 28 2.94 -28.47 36.74
C ILE A 28 2.00 -29.30 37.61
N ASN A 29 2.55 -29.99 38.61
CA ASN A 29 1.73 -30.57 39.66
C ASN A 29 1.17 -29.44 40.52
N SER A 30 -0.15 -29.27 40.54
CA SER A 30 -0.87 -28.47 41.53
C SER A 30 -0.86 -29.22 42.87
N GLY A 31 0.28 -29.21 43.55
CA GLY A 31 0.38 -29.66 44.94
C GLY A 31 0.17 -28.46 45.86
N VAL A 32 -0.78 -28.55 46.78
CA VAL A 32 -0.95 -27.56 47.85
C VAL A 32 0.07 -27.88 48.96
N PHE A 33 0.90 -26.91 49.35
CA PHE A 33 1.95 -27.05 50.34
C PHE A 33 1.48 -26.48 51.68
N ALA A 34 1.23 -27.31 52.68
CA ALA A 34 0.78 -26.86 54.00
C ALA A 34 1.96 -26.64 54.97
N CYS A 35 1.87 -25.61 55.82
CA CYS A 35 2.81 -25.38 56.90
C CYS A 35 2.57 -26.39 58.03
N SER A 36 3.60 -27.15 58.39
CA SER A 36 3.51 -28.18 59.44
C SER A 36 3.29 -27.63 60.86
N GLU A 37 3.42 -26.31 61.08
CA GLU A 37 3.26 -25.70 62.41
C GLU A 37 1.93 -24.95 62.60
N CYS A 38 1.27 -24.49 61.53
CA CYS A 38 0.00 -23.77 61.62
C CYS A 38 -1.05 -24.21 60.59
N GLU A 39 -0.76 -25.25 59.82
CA GLU A 39 -1.63 -25.91 58.84
C GLU A 39 -2.13 -25.00 57.69
N LYS A 40 -1.59 -23.78 57.55
CA LYS A 40 -1.90 -22.91 56.40
C LYS A 40 -1.35 -23.49 55.10
N GLU A 41 -2.21 -23.51 54.10
CA GLU A 41 -1.94 -24.01 52.75
C GLU A 41 -1.37 -22.93 51.81
N PHE A 42 -0.41 -23.32 50.97
CA PHE A 42 0.28 -22.45 50.02
C PHE A 42 0.37 -23.11 48.66
N GLU A 43 0.05 -22.36 47.60
CA GLU A 43 0.08 -22.87 46.22
C GLU A 43 1.50 -23.08 45.66
N LYS A 44 2.52 -22.47 46.31
CA LYS A 44 3.92 -22.51 45.84
C LYS A 44 4.88 -22.75 47.01
N PRO A 45 5.95 -23.57 46.84
CA PRO A 45 6.88 -23.90 47.92
C PRO A 45 7.60 -22.70 48.55
N TRP A 46 7.85 -21.66 47.76
CA TRP A 46 8.57 -20.47 48.24
C TRP A 46 7.71 -19.57 49.13
N LEU A 47 6.37 -19.60 48.97
CA LEU A 47 5.43 -18.90 49.86
C LEU A 47 5.39 -19.56 51.23
N LEU A 48 5.38 -20.90 51.27
CA LEU A 48 5.56 -21.66 52.50
C LEU A 48 6.91 -21.31 53.16
N LYS A 49 8.00 -21.27 52.38
CA LYS A 49 9.35 -20.94 52.88
C LYS A 49 9.43 -19.51 53.47
N ARG A 50 8.72 -18.55 52.86
CA ARG A 50 8.58 -17.18 53.37
C ARG A 50 7.73 -17.13 54.64
N HIS A 51 6.61 -17.85 54.67
CA HIS A 51 5.74 -17.93 55.84
C HIS A 51 6.47 -18.53 57.06
N SER A 52 7.20 -19.64 56.88
CA SER A 52 8.02 -20.25 57.94
C SER A 52 9.12 -19.30 58.45
N LYS A 53 9.76 -18.53 57.55
CA LYS A 53 10.78 -17.54 57.94
C LYS A 53 10.24 -16.37 58.74
N VAL A 54 9.01 -15.92 58.45
CA VAL A 54 8.42 -14.74 59.06
C VAL A 54 7.73 -15.06 60.39
N HIS A 55 7.13 -16.25 60.52
CA HIS A 55 6.27 -16.57 61.65
C HIS A 55 6.83 -17.62 62.62
N HIS A 56 7.88 -18.36 62.25
CA HIS A 56 8.36 -19.52 63.01
C HIS A 56 9.88 -19.53 63.30
N ILE A 57 10.56 -18.38 63.21
CA ILE A 57 11.98 -18.27 63.64
C ILE A 57 12.08 -17.51 64.96
N SER A 58 12.41 -18.24 66.03
CA SER A 58 12.96 -17.70 67.28
C SER A 58 14.41 -18.14 67.44
N ASN A 59 15.29 -17.14 67.47
CA ASN A 59 16.64 -17.08 68.05
C ASN A 59 17.60 -18.29 67.98
N GLN A 60 18.72 -18.10 67.27
CA GLN A 60 20.05 -18.23 67.89
C GLN A 60 21.12 -17.43 67.10
N MET A 61 21.95 -16.70 67.84
CA MET A 61 23.00 -15.76 67.44
C MET A 61 24.36 -16.43 67.11
N ALA A 62 25.29 -15.59 66.61
CA ALA A 62 26.77 -15.67 66.58
C ALA A 62 27.37 -16.33 65.30
N THR A 63 28.42 -15.82 64.62
CA THR A 63 29.49 -14.84 64.93
C THR A 63 30.25 -14.42 63.65
N ASN A 64 30.91 -13.26 63.71
CA ASN A 64 31.82 -12.61 62.74
C ASN A 64 32.88 -13.49 62.04
N THR A 65 33.28 -13.17 60.80
CA THR A 65 34.65 -12.68 60.45
C THR A 65 34.81 -12.21 58.98
N VAL A 66 35.69 -11.23 58.82
CA VAL A 66 36.18 -10.51 57.62
C VAL A 66 37.21 -11.37 56.84
N LEU A 67 37.38 -11.13 55.52
CA LEU A 67 38.68 -10.94 54.82
C LEU A 67 38.53 -10.75 53.29
N ASP A 68 38.92 -9.55 52.85
CA ASP A 68 39.74 -9.16 51.69
C ASP A 68 39.38 -9.50 50.23
N GLU A 69 39.15 -8.42 49.46
CA GLU A 69 39.57 -8.21 48.06
C GLU A 69 41.10 -8.39 47.91
N PRO A 70 41.67 -8.79 46.73
CA PRO A 70 41.81 -7.78 45.65
C PRO A 70 42.07 -8.26 44.19
N LYS A 71 41.99 -7.24 43.30
CA LYS A 71 42.74 -6.94 42.06
C LYS A 71 42.16 -7.22 40.66
N GLN A 72 42.07 -6.07 39.97
CA GLN A 72 41.94 -5.78 38.54
C GLN A 72 43.12 -6.31 37.68
N ALA A 73 42.85 -6.52 36.40
CA ALA A 73 43.81 -6.31 35.31
C ALA A 73 43.10 -5.65 34.12
N GLU A 74 43.58 -4.45 33.75
CA GLU A 74 43.25 -3.70 32.54
C GLU A 74 43.95 -4.30 31.31
N LEU A 75 43.35 -4.13 30.12
CA LEU A 75 44.06 -4.21 28.85
C LEU A 75 43.58 -3.09 27.92
N ILE A 76 44.50 -2.15 27.70
CA ILE A 76 44.42 -1.02 26.77
C ILE A 76 44.74 -1.54 25.37
N VAL A 77 43.98 -1.09 24.35
CA VAL A 77 44.43 -1.12 22.94
C VAL A 77 44.13 0.24 22.31
N GLU A 78 45.21 0.95 21.98
CA GLU A 78 45.22 2.18 21.18
C GLU A 78 44.88 1.87 19.71
N ASN A 79 44.14 2.77 19.05
CA ASN A 79 44.03 2.81 17.59
C ASN A 79 44.48 4.19 17.09
N THR A 80 45.68 4.23 16.52
CA THR A 80 46.24 5.33 15.73
C THR A 80 46.33 4.87 14.28
N ILE A 81 45.65 5.56 13.34
CA ILE A 81 46.02 5.54 11.91
C ILE A 81 45.79 6.97 11.35
N PRO A 82 46.70 7.50 10.49
CA PRO A 82 46.90 8.92 10.26
C PRO A 82 46.11 9.50 9.07
N ASP A 83 45.85 10.80 9.17
CA ASP A 83 45.49 11.70 8.06
C ASP A 83 46.63 11.78 7.02
N ALA A 84 46.29 11.53 5.76
CA ALA A 84 46.73 12.30 4.58
C ALA A 84 46.27 11.61 3.29
N ASN A 85 45.32 12.22 2.57
CA ASN A 85 45.54 12.68 1.20
C ASN A 85 44.27 13.32 0.63
N ALA A 86 44.38 14.62 0.39
CA ALA A 86 43.50 15.38 -0.47
C ALA A 86 43.65 14.88 -1.92
N PHE A 87 42.54 14.47 -2.53
CA PHE A 87 42.38 14.52 -3.99
C PHE A 87 40.97 14.99 -4.32
N ASP A 88 40.96 16.08 -5.04
CA ASP A 88 39.84 16.87 -5.52
C ASP A 88 39.05 16.07 -6.58
N TYR A 89 37.77 15.81 -6.35
CA TYR A 89 36.81 15.39 -7.37
C TYR A 89 35.49 16.13 -7.15
N SER A 90 35.35 17.27 -7.83
CA SER A 90 34.04 17.84 -8.11
C SER A 90 33.39 17.03 -9.24
N SER A 91 32.40 16.20 -8.90
CA SER A 91 31.42 15.71 -9.85
C SER A 91 30.09 15.54 -9.15
N ASP A 92 29.17 16.46 -9.47
CA ASP A 92 27.75 16.44 -9.08
C ASP A 92 27.10 15.17 -9.66
N GLU A 93 27.14 14.05 -8.93
CA GLU A 93 26.18 12.96 -9.08
C GLU A 93 24.97 13.25 -8.19
N ASP A 94 23.80 13.37 -8.83
CA ASP A 94 22.49 13.50 -8.18
C ASP A 94 22.16 12.20 -7.45
N ASP A 95 22.76 11.99 -6.27
CA ASP A 95 22.54 10.82 -5.43
C ASP A 95 21.27 11.02 -4.57
N SER A 96 20.12 10.63 -5.13
CA SER A 96 18.83 10.63 -4.43
C SER A 96 18.63 9.33 -3.65
N SER A 97 19.37 9.15 -2.56
CA SER A 97 19.15 8.00 -1.65
C SER A 97 19.50 8.31 -0.19
N SER A 98 19.17 9.50 0.30
CA SER A 98 19.33 9.83 1.73
C SER A 98 17.98 9.93 2.45
N ILE A 99 17.43 8.77 2.82
CA ILE A 99 16.37 8.70 3.84
C ILE A 99 17.00 8.29 5.16
N GLY A 100 17.34 9.24 6.02
CA GLY A 100 17.79 8.97 7.39
C GLY A 100 16.61 8.59 8.29
N ASP A 101 16.74 7.49 9.02
CA ASP A 101 15.78 7.08 10.05
C ASP A 101 16.29 7.64 11.40
N GLU A 102 15.56 8.58 11.99
CA GLU A 102 15.63 8.87 13.44
C GLU A 102 14.32 8.36 14.06
N GLU A 103 14.47 7.73 15.22
CA GLU A 103 13.39 7.20 16.06
C GLU A 103 12.52 8.34 16.59
N ASP A 104 11.22 8.30 16.29
CA ASP A 104 10.24 9.17 16.93
C ASP A 104 9.23 8.29 17.68
N ASN A 105 9.22 8.46 19.01
CA ASN A 105 8.17 8.05 19.92
C ASN A 105 6.97 9.00 19.74
N ILE A 106 5.93 8.57 19.02
CA ILE A 106 4.60 9.20 19.06
C ILE A 106 3.57 8.07 19.07
N ILE A 107 2.72 8.12 20.10
CA ILE A 107 1.62 7.19 20.40
C ILE A 107 0.64 7.20 19.21
N ASP A 108 0.37 6.01 18.65
CA ASP A 108 -0.64 5.81 17.60
C ASP A 108 -1.98 5.46 18.30
N GLU A 109 -3.15 5.92 17.83
CA GLU A 109 -4.44 5.66 18.51
C GLU A 109 -4.92 4.18 18.38
N GLU A 110 -4.48 3.45 17.35
CA GLU A 110 -4.61 1.97 17.34
C GLU A 110 -3.61 1.30 18.28
N ASN A 111 -2.43 1.92 18.51
CA ASN A 111 -1.59 1.53 19.64
C ASN A 111 -2.31 1.80 20.96
N ASP A 112 -3.11 2.85 21.12
CA ASP A 112 -3.86 3.06 22.37
C ASP A 112 -4.92 1.99 22.62
N ILE A 113 -5.63 1.44 21.62
CA ILE A 113 -6.56 0.32 21.86
C ILE A 113 -5.79 -0.97 22.19
N VAL A 114 -4.69 -1.23 21.49
CA VAL A 114 -3.85 -2.41 21.68
C VAL A 114 -3.08 -2.34 23.00
N ASP A 115 -2.49 -1.19 23.32
CA ASP A 115 -1.79 -0.87 24.58
C ASP A 115 -2.78 -0.85 25.73
N ASN A 116 -3.97 -0.25 25.60
CA ASN A 116 -5.01 -0.37 26.63
C ASN A 116 -5.44 -1.84 26.82
N PHE A 117 -5.50 -2.66 25.77
CA PHE A 117 -5.78 -4.10 25.93
C PHE A 117 -4.64 -4.85 26.64
N PHE A 118 -3.38 -4.59 26.26
CA PHE A 118 -2.22 -5.14 26.98
C PHE A 118 -2.18 -4.65 28.43
N ASP A 119 -2.53 -3.40 28.69
CA ASP A 119 -2.52 -2.77 30.01
C ASP A 119 -3.72 -3.17 30.88
N ILE A 120 -4.87 -3.53 30.31
CA ILE A 120 -6.07 -3.93 31.06
C ILE A 120 -6.12 -5.44 31.25
N GLU A 121 -5.91 -6.23 30.19
CA GLU A 121 -6.11 -7.68 30.22
C GLU A 121 -4.83 -8.42 30.64
N MET A 122 -3.63 -7.98 30.25
CA MET A 122 -2.38 -8.67 30.63
C MET A 122 -1.84 -8.29 32.01
N ASN A 123 -2.06 -7.07 32.50
CA ASN A 123 -1.72 -6.69 33.89
C ASN A 123 -2.53 -7.46 34.96
N SER A 124 -3.67 -8.04 34.57
CA SER A 124 -4.45 -8.94 35.43
C SER A 124 -3.87 -10.38 35.51
N ASN A 125 -2.89 -10.71 34.66
CA ASN A 125 -2.30 -12.04 34.57
C ASN A 125 -1.07 -12.18 35.49
N PRO A 126 -1.08 -13.08 36.49
CA PRO A 126 0.03 -13.24 37.43
C PRO A 126 1.34 -13.75 36.78
N VAL A 127 1.27 -14.31 35.57
CA VAL A 127 2.46 -14.67 34.77
C VAL A 127 3.10 -13.44 34.14
N PHE A 128 2.29 -12.46 33.71
CA PHE A 128 2.77 -11.20 33.14
C PHE A 128 3.55 -10.38 34.18
N ASN A 129 3.01 -10.24 35.39
CA ASN A 129 3.70 -9.53 36.48
C ASN A 129 5.02 -10.22 36.84
N ALA A 130 5.06 -11.56 36.85
CA ALA A 130 6.29 -12.31 37.11
C ALA A 130 7.35 -12.16 36.00
N PHE A 131 6.94 -12.10 34.72
CA PHE A 131 7.87 -11.89 33.60
C PHE A 131 8.33 -10.43 33.49
N SER A 132 7.46 -9.46 33.75
CA SER A 132 7.79 -8.02 33.78
C SER A 132 8.81 -7.70 34.88
N ASP A 133 8.61 -8.28 36.07
CA ASP A 133 9.56 -8.19 37.20
C ASP A 133 10.89 -8.88 36.89
N MET A 134 10.87 -9.99 36.14
CA MET A 134 12.06 -10.75 35.76
C MET A 134 12.88 -10.04 34.67
N PHE A 135 12.24 -9.40 33.68
CA PHE A 135 12.91 -8.59 32.66
C PHE A 135 13.49 -7.30 33.22
N SER A 136 12.83 -6.70 34.22
CA SER A 136 13.39 -5.57 34.98
C SER A 136 14.65 -5.98 35.78
N SER A 137 14.81 -7.27 36.06
CA SER A 137 15.93 -7.83 36.84
C SER A 137 17.01 -8.52 36.00
N ALA A 138 16.79 -8.77 34.70
CA ALA A 138 17.65 -9.58 33.84
C ALA A 138 18.56 -8.76 32.90
N ALA A 139 18.99 -7.57 33.33
CA ALA A 139 20.05 -6.79 32.65
C ALA A 139 21.47 -7.26 33.03
N ALA A 140 21.63 -8.46 33.60
CA ALA A 140 22.93 -9.02 33.95
C ALA A 140 22.90 -10.56 33.93
N ALA A 141 23.42 -11.17 32.85
CA ALA A 141 24.27 -12.37 32.86
C ALA A 141 24.36 -12.98 31.44
N ASP A 142 25.60 -13.26 31.04
CA ASP A 142 26.02 -13.87 29.78
C ASP A 142 25.94 -15.41 29.76
N GLU A 143 25.91 -15.91 28.52
CA GLU A 143 26.33 -17.21 27.98
C GLU A 143 25.77 -18.53 28.54
N VAL A 144 25.10 -19.32 27.68
CA VAL A 144 25.28 -20.79 27.60
C VAL A 144 25.12 -21.29 26.16
N SER A 145 26.02 -22.20 25.78
CA SER A 145 26.19 -22.87 24.48
C SER A 145 25.11 -23.89 24.12
N MET A 146 24.94 -24.11 22.81
CA MET A 146 24.09 -25.14 22.20
C MET A 146 24.95 -26.19 21.50
N THR A 147 24.62 -27.47 21.66
CA THR A 147 25.06 -28.55 20.78
C THR A 147 23.86 -29.34 20.31
N ASP A 148 23.68 -29.40 18.99
CA ASP A 148 22.70 -30.22 18.27
C ASP A 148 23.12 -31.69 18.27
N ASP A 149 22.15 -32.60 18.33
CA ASP A 149 22.35 -33.96 17.85
C ASP A 149 21.09 -34.49 17.15
N ASP A 150 21.29 -34.88 15.89
CA ASP A 150 20.32 -35.45 14.96
C ASP A 150 20.17 -36.95 15.24
N SER A 151 18.94 -37.40 15.52
CA SER A 151 18.60 -38.81 15.30
C SER A 151 17.11 -39.04 14.96
N GLU A 152 16.88 -39.46 13.71
CA GLU A 152 15.63 -40.08 13.23
C GLU A 152 15.41 -41.45 13.88
N ILE A 153 14.26 -41.74 14.52
CA ILE A 153 13.67 -43.10 14.57
C ILE A 153 12.17 -43.04 15.02
N PRO A 154 11.34 -44.08 14.82
CA PRO A 154 10.57 -44.50 13.63
C PRO A 154 9.04 -44.39 13.80
N GLU A 155 8.32 -44.67 12.72
CA GLU A 155 6.87 -44.87 12.68
C GLU A 155 6.39 -45.96 13.64
N GLU A 156 5.40 -45.65 14.48
CA GLU A 156 4.32 -46.50 15.01
C GLU A 156 3.88 -45.98 16.39
N VAL A 157 2.83 -45.14 16.42
CA VAL A 157 1.67 -45.22 17.35
C VAL A 157 0.64 -44.22 16.80
N PHE A 158 -0.19 -44.67 15.85
CA PHE A 158 -1.45 -44.03 15.53
C PHE A 158 -2.59 -44.90 16.08
N GLU A 159 -3.72 -44.25 16.36
CA GLU A 159 -4.94 -44.77 16.98
C GLU A 159 -4.85 -44.83 18.52
N THR A 160 -5.58 -44.03 19.28
CA THR A 160 -7.06 -43.94 19.30
C THR A 160 -7.46 -42.73 20.16
N ILE A 161 -8.67 -42.21 19.94
CA ILE A 161 -9.63 -41.63 20.92
C ILE A 161 -10.28 -40.38 20.32
N GLY A 162 -11.50 -40.56 19.84
CA GLY A 162 -12.42 -39.51 19.42
C GLY A 162 -13.37 -39.09 20.53
N ALA A 163 -13.82 -37.83 20.41
CA ALA A 163 -15.20 -37.35 20.48
C ALA A 163 -15.32 -36.03 21.25
N VAL A 164 -15.99 -35.07 20.60
CA VAL A 164 -16.26 -33.63 20.91
C VAL A 164 -15.18 -32.64 20.45
N ASN A 165 -14.90 -32.64 19.15
CA ASN A 165 -14.91 -31.46 18.29
C ASN A 165 -14.48 -31.95 16.90
N ASP A 166 -15.22 -31.56 15.87
CA ASP A 166 -15.06 -31.96 14.48
C ASP A 166 -13.57 -31.98 14.07
N PRO A 167 -13.00 -33.13 13.62
CA PRO A 167 -11.59 -33.23 13.21
C PRO A 167 -11.25 -32.30 12.02
N THR A 168 -12.26 -31.72 11.36
CA THR A 168 -12.09 -30.73 10.30
C THR A 168 -12.15 -29.27 10.81
N SER A 169 -12.48 -29.03 12.09
CA SER A 169 -12.69 -27.70 12.64
C SER A 169 -11.45 -26.80 12.57
N CYS A 170 -10.25 -27.35 12.73
CA CYS A 170 -8.98 -26.60 12.66
C CYS A 170 -8.15 -26.93 11.41
N TYR A 171 -8.76 -27.62 10.44
CA TYR A 171 -8.09 -28.04 9.22
C TYR A 171 -7.49 -26.84 8.49
N PRO A 172 -6.23 -26.89 8.02
CA PRO A 172 -5.33 -28.05 7.89
C PRO A 172 -4.37 -28.22 9.06
N PHE A 173 -4.44 -27.33 10.04
CA PHE A 173 -3.68 -27.49 11.26
C PHE A 173 -4.19 -28.70 12.03
N ARG A 174 -3.29 -29.29 12.81
CA ARG A 174 -3.67 -30.38 13.71
C ARG A 174 -4.64 -29.87 14.79
N ASP A 175 -4.41 -28.65 15.25
CA ASP A 175 -5.08 -28.00 16.37
C ASP A 175 -4.81 -26.49 16.35
N LEU A 176 -5.51 -25.72 17.20
CA LEU A 176 -5.41 -24.26 17.25
C LEU A 176 -4.06 -23.77 17.77
N GLN A 177 -3.42 -24.48 18.71
CA GLN A 177 -2.09 -24.09 19.19
C GLN A 177 -1.03 -24.20 18.07
N THR A 178 -1.16 -25.20 17.17
CA THR A 178 -0.31 -25.29 15.98
C THR A 178 -0.54 -24.11 15.05
N MET A 179 -1.79 -23.70 14.81
CA MET A 179 -2.12 -22.51 14.01
C MET A 179 -1.48 -21.24 14.58
N ILE A 180 -1.60 -21.00 15.89
CA ILE A 180 -1.00 -19.82 16.54
C ILE A 180 0.51 -19.81 16.36
N LEU A 181 1.18 -20.96 16.51
CA LEU A 181 2.62 -21.05 16.32
C LEU A 181 3.04 -20.84 14.86
N PHE A 182 2.24 -21.29 13.88
CA PHE A 182 2.46 -20.90 12.48
C PHE A 182 2.33 -19.39 12.29
N ALA A 183 1.27 -18.75 12.82
CA ALA A 183 1.09 -17.30 12.75
C ALA A 183 2.24 -16.53 13.43
N PHE A 184 2.71 -17.04 14.56
CA PHE A 184 3.85 -16.49 15.30
C PHE A 184 5.15 -16.51 14.47
N ILE A 185 5.46 -17.63 13.82
CA ILE A 185 6.72 -17.82 13.08
C ILE A 185 6.66 -17.20 11.67
N ASP A 186 5.56 -17.44 10.95
CA ASP A 186 5.44 -17.21 9.51
C ASP A 186 4.39 -16.16 9.13
N GLY A 187 3.72 -15.50 10.09
CA GLY A 187 2.76 -14.44 9.78
C GLY A 187 3.38 -13.12 9.36
N ASP A 188 4.35 -12.63 10.13
CA ASP A 188 5.20 -11.47 9.81
C ASP A 188 6.56 -11.61 10.52
N ASN A 189 7.50 -10.72 10.20
CA ASN A 189 8.81 -10.67 10.85
C ASN A 189 8.94 -9.39 11.66
N ASP A 190 9.32 -9.54 12.92
CA ASP A 190 9.75 -8.44 13.77
C ASP A 190 11.21 -8.66 14.18
N MET A 191 11.99 -7.58 14.25
CA MET A 191 13.24 -7.60 15.02
C MET A 191 12.89 -7.69 16.51
N ILE A 192 13.85 -8.05 17.37
CA ILE A 192 13.67 -7.93 18.83
C ILE A 192 13.27 -6.49 19.14
N SER A 193 12.01 -6.31 19.55
CA SER A 193 11.33 -5.03 19.68
C SER A 193 10.14 -5.19 20.63
N GLN A 194 9.58 -4.07 21.11
CA GLN A 194 8.35 -4.09 21.92
C GLN A 194 7.22 -4.84 21.21
N ARG A 195 7.10 -4.70 19.89
CA ARG A 195 6.11 -5.42 19.07
C ARG A 195 6.36 -6.93 19.08
N MET A 196 7.60 -7.39 18.88
CA MET A 196 7.91 -8.82 18.98
C MET A 196 7.57 -9.37 20.38
N LEU A 197 7.84 -8.61 21.44
CA LEU A 197 7.48 -9.00 22.80
C LEU A 197 5.96 -9.11 22.97
N LYS A 198 5.19 -8.11 22.51
CA LYS A 198 3.71 -8.16 22.46
C LYS A 198 3.21 -9.39 21.69
N LYS A 199 3.84 -9.71 20.55
CA LYS A 199 3.53 -10.87 19.72
C LYS A 199 3.80 -12.20 20.44
N ILE A 200 4.94 -12.31 21.13
CA ILE A 200 5.27 -13.47 21.99
C ILE A 200 4.22 -13.62 23.09
N LEU A 201 3.90 -12.53 23.80
CA LEU A 201 2.96 -12.52 24.91
C LEU A 201 1.54 -12.89 24.47
N LEU A 202 1.07 -12.36 23.35
CA LEU A 202 -0.22 -12.71 22.77
C LEU A 202 -0.26 -14.19 22.38
N ALA A 203 0.77 -14.69 21.70
CA ALA A 203 0.86 -16.11 21.34
C ALA A 203 0.81 -17.01 22.57
N MET A 204 1.56 -16.67 23.63
CA MET A 204 1.54 -17.39 24.90
C MET A 204 0.16 -17.35 25.55
N ASN A 205 -0.49 -16.19 25.59
CA ASN A 205 -1.83 -16.03 26.19
C ASN A 205 -2.86 -16.90 25.47
N LEU A 206 -2.91 -16.84 24.13
CA LEU A 206 -3.82 -17.65 23.33
C LEU A 206 -3.58 -19.15 23.53
N ILE A 207 -2.31 -19.57 23.62
CA ILE A 207 -1.94 -20.96 23.89
C ILE A 207 -2.39 -21.41 25.29
N ILE A 208 -2.18 -20.57 26.32
CA ILE A 208 -2.63 -20.85 27.70
C ILE A 208 -4.15 -20.97 27.75
N LYS A 209 -4.88 -20.07 27.08
CA LYS A 209 -6.33 -20.11 26.98
C LYS A 209 -6.82 -21.43 26.38
N ILE A 210 -6.24 -21.86 25.26
CA ILE A 210 -6.55 -23.17 24.64
C ILE A 210 -6.25 -24.32 25.62
N GLN A 211 -5.14 -24.25 26.36
CA GLN A 211 -4.80 -25.27 27.36
C GLN A 211 -5.85 -25.33 28.48
N GLN A 212 -6.32 -24.20 28.99
CA GLN A 212 -7.35 -24.12 30.04
C GLN A 212 -8.72 -24.62 29.57
N GLU A 213 -9.07 -24.36 28.31
CA GLU A 213 -10.30 -24.83 27.69
C GLU A 213 -10.24 -26.32 27.26
N THR A 214 -9.06 -26.94 27.33
CA THR A 214 -8.88 -28.36 26.98
C THR A 214 -9.54 -29.25 28.05
N PRO A 215 -10.53 -30.09 27.68
CA PRO A 215 -11.23 -30.94 28.65
C PRO A 215 -10.31 -31.89 29.42
N ILE A 216 -10.61 -32.10 30.71
CA ILE A 216 -9.88 -33.02 31.59
C ILE A 216 -9.85 -34.42 30.95
N GLY A 217 -8.65 -34.94 30.69
CA GLY A 217 -8.41 -36.23 30.04
C GLY A 217 -7.94 -36.15 28.58
N ARG A 218 -7.95 -34.96 27.94
CA ARG A 218 -7.29 -34.74 26.64
C ARG A 218 -5.84 -34.32 26.81
N THR A 219 -4.98 -34.78 25.90
CA THR A 219 -3.56 -34.42 25.89
C THR A 219 -3.35 -33.12 25.12
N PHE A 220 -2.97 -32.07 25.82
CA PHE A 220 -2.43 -30.84 25.22
C PHE A 220 -0.97 -31.08 24.83
N LYS A 221 -0.63 -30.91 23.54
CA LYS A 221 0.74 -31.06 23.02
C LYS A 221 1.06 -29.92 22.06
N LEU A 222 2.29 -29.40 22.16
CA LEU A 222 2.83 -28.47 21.18
C LEU A 222 3.42 -29.25 19.98
N PRO A 223 3.37 -28.69 18.76
CA PRO A 223 4.01 -29.28 17.60
C PRO A 223 5.54 -29.27 17.75
N HIS A 224 6.20 -30.23 17.09
CA HIS A 224 7.67 -30.19 16.93
C HIS A 224 8.09 -29.00 16.07
N LEU A 225 9.23 -28.38 16.40
CA LEU A 225 9.76 -27.22 15.68
C LEU A 225 9.95 -27.49 14.18
N ASP A 226 10.47 -28.67 13.82
CA ASP A 226 10.62 -29.08 12.42
C ASP A 226 9.28 -29.11 11.66
N ALA A 227 8.18 -29.46 12.32
CA ALA A 227 6.85 -29.47 11.70
C ALA A 227 6.36 -28.06 11.33
N LEU A 228 6.87 -27.03 12.03
CA LEU A 228 6.57 -25.63 11.77
C LEU A 228 7.52 -25.06 10.69
N LEU A 229 8.83 -25.18 10.88
CA LEU A 229 9.83 -24.55 10.00
C LEU A 229 9.88 -25.15 8.60
N ASN A 230 9.75 -26.49 8.51
CA ASN A 230 9.95 -27.25 7.28
C ASN A 230 8.65 -27.82 6.70
N TYR A 231 7.49 -27.23 7.03
CA TYR A 231 6.18 -27.77 6.63
C TYR A 231 6.03 -27.98 5.11
N GLN A 232 6.68 -27.15 4.30
CA GLN A 232 6.63 -27.23 2.82
C GLN A 232 7.36 -28.46 2.26
N ALA A 233 8.37 -28.98 2.97
CA ALA A 233 9.14 -30.16 2.58
C ALA A 233 8.55 -31.47 3.11
N ARG A 234 7.63 -31.40 4.07
CA ARG A 234 7.08 -32.59 4.75
C ARG A 234 5.90 -33.16 3.98
N LYS A 235 6.04 -34.42 3.52
CA LYS A 235 4.96 -35.18 2.84
C LYS A 235 3.65 -35.28 3.63
N LYS A 236 3.71 -35.26 4.97
CA LYS A 236 2.55 -35.36 5.86
C LYS A 236 1.87 -34.00 6.12
N SER A 237 2.46 -32.89 5.66
CA SER A 237 1.85 -31.56 5.81
C SER A 237 0.65 -31.43 4.88
N LYS A 238 -0.42 -30.85 5.41
CA LYS A 238 -1.65 -30.55 4.65
C LYS A 238 -1.81 -29.06 4.34
N MET A 239 -0.84 -28.24 4.76
CA MET A 239 -0.78 -26.83 4.44
C MET A 239 -0.59 -26.63 2.93
N PRO A 240 -1.31 -25.68 2.31
CA PRO A 240 -1.00 -25.28 0.95
C PRO A 240 0.40 -24.68 0.87
N VAL A 241 1.06 -24.93 -0.27
CA VAL A 241 2.37 -24.37 -0.59
C VAL A 241 2.21 -23.41 -1.74
N PHE A 242 2.65 -22.16 -1.56
CA PHE A 242 2.69 -21.21 -2.65
C PHE A 242 3.79 -21.61 -3.66
N PRO A 243 3.50 -21.67 -4.96
CA PRO A 243 4.41 -22.25 -5.96
C PRO A 243 5.48 -21.23 -6.42
N SER A 244 6.43 -20.90 -5.55
CA SER A 244 7.58 -20.04 -5.92
C SER A 244 8.45 -20.70 -7.00
N GLN A 245 8.86 -19.94 -8.01
CA GLN A 245 9.61 -20.43 -9.16
C GLN A 245 11.04 -19.91 -9.16
N ARG A 246 11.99 -20.77 -9.55
CA ARG A 246 13.37 -20.36 -9.83
C ARG A 246 13.49 -20.01 -11.31
N ILE A 247 13.97 -18.81 -11.60
CA ILE A 247 14.17 -18.30 -12.96
C ILE A 247 15.64 -17.99 -13.22
N SER A 248 16.01 -18.07 -14.50
CA SER A 248 17.33 -17.68 -14.98
C SER A 248 17.31 -16.19 -15.34
N VAL A 249 18.28 -15.44 -14.85
CA VAL A 249 18.44 -14.01 -15.14
C VAL A 249 19.83 -13.76 -15.77
N PRO A 250 19.95 -12.79 -16.69
CA PRO A 250 21.25 -12.43 -17.26
C PRO A 250 22.23 -12.00 -16.16
N GLY A 251 23.48 -12.44 -16.27
CA GLY A 251 24.57 -12.04 -15.36
C GLY A 251 25.91 -11.94 -16.09
N SER A 252 26.84 -11.18 -15.53
CA SER A 252 28.15 -10.85 -16.11
C SER A 252 29.05 -12.08 -16.28
N ASN A 253 28.88 -13.11 -15.45
CA ASN A 253 29.63 -14.38 -15.49
C ASN A 253 28.78 -15.58 -15.94
N GLY A 254 27.66 -15.34 -16.63
CA GLY A 254 26.68 -16.36 -17.03
C GLY A 254 25.31 -16.13 -16.39
N ASN A 255 24.41 -17.12 -16.48
CA ASN A 255 23.07 -17.01 -15.92
C ASN A 255 23.13 -17.01 -14.38
N ALA A 256 22.69 -15.91 -13.76
CA ALA A 256 22.34 -15.89 -12.35
C ALA A 256 20.92 -16.47 -12.16
N PHE A 257 20.53 -16.74 -10.92
CA PHE A 257 19.21 -17.26 -10.60
C PHE A 257 18.49 -16.38 -9.59
N ALA A 258 17.23 -16.09 -9.88
CA ALA A 258 16.31 -15.41 -8.96
C ALA A 258 15.12 -16.32 -8.64
N HIS A 259 14.45 -16.06 -7.53
CA HIS A 259 13.16 -16.68 -7.22
C HIS A 259 12.04 -15.66 -7.34
N ILE A 260 10.92 -16.09 -7.92
CA ILE A 260 9.76 -15.24 -8.16
C ILE A 260 8.48 -15.93 -7.72
N ASN A 261 7.63 -15.16 -7.05
CA ASN A 261 6.23 -15.45 -6.81
C ASN A 261 5.43 -14.80 -7.94
N LEU A 262 4.89 -15.61 -8.86
CA LEU A 262 4.19 -15.08 -10.03
C LEU A 262 2.86 -14.43 -9.66
N LEU A 263 2.42 -13.47 -10.49
CA LEU A 263 1.17 -12.75 -10.29
C LEU A 263 -0.03 -13.69 -10.40
N SER A 264 -0.02 -14.60 -11.36
CA SER A 264 -1.09 -15.56 -11.56
C SER A 264 -1.26 -16.51 -10.37
N ASP A 265 -0.17 -16.79 -9.65
CA ASP A 265 -0.21 -17.60 -8.42
C ASP A 265 -0.78 -16.79 -7.25
N HIS A 266 -0.37 -15.54 -7.07
CA HIS A 266 -1.01 -14.63 -6.10
C HIS A 266 -2.52 -14.51 -6.34
N LEU A 267 -2.93 -14.29 -7.59
CA LEU A 267 -4.34 -14.18 -7.96
C LEU A 267 -5.12 -15.47 -7.70
N ARG A 268 -4.53 -16.67 -7.87
CA ARG A 268 -5.19 -17.94 -7.51
C ARG A 268 -5.52 -18.02 -6.02
N PHE A 269 -4.62 -17.56 -5.16
CA PHE A 269 -4.86 -17.49 -3.72
C PHE A 269 -5.93 -16.44 -3.41
N LEU A 270 -5.80 -15.21 -3.93
CA LEU A 270 -6.75 -14.13 -3.68
C LEU A 270 -8.18 -14.45 -4.17
N MET A 271 -8.32 -15.05 -5.36
CA MET A 271 -9.62 -15.48 -5.91
C MET A 271 -10.24 -16.62 -5.11
N ALA A 272 -9.44 -17.51 -4.53
CA ALA A 272 -9.93 -18.62 -3.71
C ALA A 272 -10.09 -18.25 -2.23
N ASN A 273 -9.85 -16.98 -1.86
CA ASN A 273 -9.99 -16.45 -0.51
C ASN A 273 -11.33 -15.69 -0.37
N PRO A 274 -12.23 -16.11 0.53
CA PRO A 274 -13.56 -15.50 0.66
C PRO A 274 -13.54 -14.05 1.15
N LYS A 275 -12.51 -13.63 1.91
CA LYS A 275 -12.35 -12.24 2.36
C LYS A 275 -11.87 -11.32 1.24
N LYS A 276 -11.09 -11.84 0.29
CA LYS A 276 -10.43 -11.05 -0.77
C LYS A 276 -11.15 -11.09 -2.12
N SER A 277 -11.72 -12.24 -2.52
CA SER A 277 -12.24 -12.49 -3.88
C SER A 277 -13.22 -11.43 -4.38
N LYS A 278 -14.10 -10.92 -3.51
CA LYS A 278 -15.12 -9.90 -3.84
C LYS A 278 -14.59 -8.48 -4.00
N LEU A 279 -13.37 -8.19 -3.54
CA LEU A 279 -12.81 -6.84 -3.47
C LEU A 279 -11.82 -6.54 -4.60
N ILE A 280 -11.29 -7.59 -5.25
CA ILE A 280 -10.17 -7.45 -6.20
C ILE A 280 -10.64 -7.28 -7.65
N SER A 281 -11.93 -7.44 -7.94
CA SER A 281 -12.51 -7.27 -9.26
C SER A 281 -13.60 -6.20 -9.22
N SER A 282 -13.60 -5.30 -10.20
CA SER A 282 -14.59 -4.23 -10.28
C SER A 282 -14.86 -3.85 -11.74
N MET A 283 -16.09 -3.43 -12.00
CA MET A 283 -16.51 -2.97 -13.32
C MET A 283 -16.13 -1.50 -13.52
N PRO A 284 -15.93 -1.04 -14.77
CA PRO A 284 -15.80 0.38 -15.05
C PRO A 284 -16.94 1.18 -14.39
N ASN A 285 -16.61 2.32 -13.79
CA ASN A 285 -17.60 3.21 -13.16
C ASN A 285 -17.75 4.47 -14.01
N ARG A 286 -18.94 4.72 -14.54
CA ARG A 286 -19.25 5.84 -15.46
C ARG A 286 -20.06 6.94 -14.80
N THR A 287 -20.02 7.04 -13.47
CA THR A 287 -20.70 8.15 -12.79
C THR A 287 -20.05 9.48 -13.20
N PRO A 288 -20.82 10.44 -13.73
CA PRO A 288 -20.27 11.67 -14.31
C PRO A 288 -19.71 12.62 -13.25
N ASN A 289 -18.76 13.46 -13.66
CA ASN A 289 -18.21 14.60 -12.92
C ASN A 289 -17.69 14.31 -11.50
N GLN A 290 -17.25 13.08 -11.24
CA GLN A 290 -16.60 12.69 -9.99
C GLN A 290 -15.40 11.76 -10.25
N SER A 291 -14.46 11.73 -9.30
CA SER A 291 -13.34 10.80 -9.27
C SER A 291 -13.06 10.36 -7.83
N ILE A 292 -13.86 9.39 -7.38
CA ILE A 292 -13.86 8.82 -6.03
C ILE A 292 -13.25 7.43 -5.97
N CYS A 293 -13.07 6.77 -7.11
CA CYS A 293 -12.46 5.45 -7.21
C CYS A 293 -11.72 5.29 -8.56
N LEU A 294 -10.80 4.32 -8.64
CA LEU A 294 -9.91 4.16 -9.80
C LEU A 294 -10.64 3.70 -11.07
N GLU A 295 -11.78 3.04 -10.91
CA GLU A 295 -12.60 2.51 -12.00
C GLU A 295 -13.27 3.61 -12.83
N GLN A 296 -13.20 4.86 -12.35
CA GLN A 296 -13.65 6.06 -13.05
C GLN A 296 -12.56 6.65 -13.97
N GLY A 297 -11.30 6.21 -13.83
CA GLY A 297 -10.21 6.62 -14.70
C GLY A 297 -10.47 6.26 -16.17
N GLU A 298 -10.04 7.12 -17.09
CA GLU A 298 -10.23 6.92 -18.53
C GLU A 298 -9.73 5.54 -19.01
N LYS A 299 -8.53 5.09 -18.56
CA LYS A 299 -7.97 3.80 -18.99
C LYS A 299 -8.92 2.65 -18.64
N TRP A 300 -9.46 2.65 -17.42
CA TRP A 300 -10.39 1.62 -16.96
C TRP A 300 -11.70 1.66 -17.76
N ARG A 301 -12.21 2.85 -18.08
CA ARG A 301 -13.48 3.03 -18.81
C ARG A 301 -13.41 2.76 -20.31
N THR A 302 -12.23 2.83 -20.91
CA THR A 302 -12.09 2.81 -22.38
C THR A 302 -11.25 1.66 -22.91
N HIS A 303 -10.27 1.17 -22.16
CA HIS A 303 -9.39 0.10 -22.63
C HIS A 303 -10.14 -1.23 -22.69
N HIS A 304 -10.05 -1.92 -23.82
CA HIS A 304 -10.85 -3.13 -24.10
C HIS A 304 -10.64 -4.26 -23.09
N LEU A 305 -9.41 -4.47 -22.59
CA LEU A 305 -9.13 -5.47 -21.53
C LEU A 305 -9.75 -5.16 -20.16
N PHE A 306 -10.26 -3.96 -19.94
CA PHE A 306 -10.89 -3.54 -18.68
C PHE A 306 -12.43 -3.55 -18.77
N GLN A 307 -12.99 -3.82 -19.96
CA GLN A 307 -14.44 -3.81 -20.15
C GLN A 307 -15.04 -5.15 -19.74
N GLN A 308 -16.03 -5.10 -18.83
CA GLN A 308 -16.72 -6.30 -18.37
C GLN A 308 -17.64 -6.85 -19.48
N PRO A 309 -17.39 -8.04 -20.05
CA PRO A 309 -18.10 -8.54 -21.22
C PRO A 309 -19.37 -9.31 -20.88
N MET A 310 -19.61 -9.61 -19.59
CA MET A 310 -20.76 -10.40 -19.15
C MET A 310 -21.20 -10.01 -17.74
N HIS A 311 -22.49 -10.15 -17.46
CA HIS A 311 -23.06 -10.05 -16.13
C HIS A 311 -24.18 -11.07 -15.93
N THR A 312 -24.33 -11.60 -14.72
CA THR A 312 -25.38 -12.57 -14.39
C THR A 312 -26.62 -11.82 -13.90
N VAL A 313 -27.74 -11.96 -14.60
CA VAL A 313 -29.03 -11.33 -14.27
C VAL A 313 -30.05 -12.42 -13.99
N ASN A 314 -30.60 -12.46 -12.77
CA ASN A 314 -31.56 -13.48 -12.33
C ASN A 314 -31.09 -14.93 -12.57
N GLY A 315 -29.79 -15.20 -12.41
CA GLY A 315 -29.20 -16.52 -12.63
C GLY A 315 -28.89 -16.86 -14.10
N ILE A 316 -29.14 -15.94 -15.03
CA ILE A 316 -28.81 -16.09 -16.46
C ILE A 316 -27.59 -15.24 -16.79
N ASP A 317 -26.57 -15.83 -17.40
CA ASP A 317 -25.39 -15.10 -17.86
C ASP A 317 -25.70 -14.37 -19.17
N VAL A 318 -25.75 -13.04 -19.10
CA VAL A 318 -25.92 -12.16 -20.25
C VAL A 318 -24.54 -11.74 -20.74
N TRP A 319 -24.25 -11.98 -22.02
CA TRP A 319 -22.95 -11.74 -22.63
C TRP A 319 -22.98 -10.63 -23.68
N PHE A 320 -21.80 -10.06 -23.93
CA PHE A 320 -21.46 -9.37 -25.18
C PHE A 320 -22.07 -10.12 -26.38
N GLY A 321 -22.73 -9.35 -27.24
CA GLY A 321 -23.38 -9.84 -28.46
C GLY A 321 -24.73 -10.51 -28.25
N ASN A 322 -25.19 -10.69 -27.01
CA ASN A 322 -26.55 -11.17 -26.78
C ASN A 322 -27.58 -10.09 -27.11
N ILE A 323 -28.64 -10.50 -27.80
CA ILE A 323 -29.87 -9.73 -27.91
C ILE A 323 -30.75 -10.11 -26.71
N VAL A 324 -31.27 -9.12 -26.00
CA VAL A 324 -32.13 -9.34 -24.83
C VAL A 324 -33.47 -8.63 -24.98
N TYR A 325 -34.52 -9.26 -24.47
CA TYR A 325 -35.83 -8.65 -24.32
C TYR A 325 -35.89 -7.83 -23.04
N LEU A 326 -36.56 -6.68 -23.12
CA LEU A 326 -36.74 -5.77 -22.00
C LEU A 326 -38.10 -6.00 -21.33
N LYS A 327 -38.22 -5.71 -20.03
CA LYS A 327 -39.47 -5.68 -19.26
C LYS A 327 -40.30 -4.45 -19.66
N THR A 328 -40.78 -4.42 -20.90
CA THR A 328 -41.63 -3.34 -21.43
C THR A 328 -42.86 -3.93 -22.11
N ASN A 329 -43.88 -3.11 -22.32
CA ASN A 329 -45.09 -3.52 -23.04
C ASN A 329 -44.87 -3.64 -24.56
N ASP A 330 -43.71 -3.20 -25.08
CA ASP A 330 -43.41 -3.21 -26.51
C ASP A 330 -42.42 -4.35 -26.83
N CYS A 331 -42.96 -5.47 -27.30
CA CYS A 331 -42.16 -6.63 -27.71
C CYS A 331 -41.35 -6.41 -28.99
N SER A 332 -41.52 -5.28 -29.69
CA SER A 332 -40.76 -4.95 -30.91
C SER A 332 -39.38 -4.35 -30.63
N ILE A 333 -39.13 -3.97 -29.37
CA ILE A 333 -37.87 -3.38 -28.92
C ILE A 333 -37.04 -4.44 -28.19
N ARG A 334 -35.84 -4.68 -28.71
CA ARG A 334 -34.82 -5.53 -28.08
C ARG A 334 -33.56 -4.70 -27.83
N PHE A 335 -32.60 -5.27 -27.13
CA PHE A 335 -31.34 -4.61 -26.82
C PHE A 335 -30.15 -5.52 -27.12
N LEU A 336 -29.19 -5.04 -27.89
CA LEU A 336 -27.94 -5.72 -28.21
C LEU A 336 -26.86 -5.28 -27.24
N VAL A 337 -26.40 -6.21 -26.39
CA VAL A 337 -25.48 -5.93 -25.28
C VAL A 337 -24.03 -5.83 -25.77
N GLU A 338 -23.35 -4.73 -25.44
CA GLU A 338 -21.93 -4.50 -25.71
C GLU A 338 -21.06 -4.73 -24.47
N SER A 339 -21.42 -4.18 -23.32
CA SER A 339 -20.59 -4.29 -22.10
C SER A 339 -21.37 -3.95 -20.83
N PHE A 340 -20.77 -4.14 -19.67
CA PHE A 340 -21.37 -3.81 -18.37
C PHE A 340 -20.51 -2.81 -17.60
N HIS A 341 -21.17 -1.91 -16.88
CA HIS A 341 -20.52 -0.89 -16.07
C HIS A 341 -21.40 -0.51 -14.87
N THR A 342 -20.83 0.22 -13.92
CA THR A 342 -21.56 0.78 -12.78
C THR A 342 -21.75 2.29 -12.95
N ALA A 343 -22.86 2.82 -12.47
CA ALA A 343 -23.08 4.26 -12.33
C ALA A 343 -24.03 4.51 -11.15
N ASN A 344 -23.70 5.45 -10.27
CA ASN A 344 -24.52 5.76 -9.08
C ASN A 344 -24.88 4.49 -8.27
N LYS A 345 -23.92 3.59 -8.07
CA LYS A 345 -24.06 2.28 -7.38
C LYS A 345 -25.00 1.26 -8.05
N ASN A 346 -25.57 1.57 -9.21
CA ASN A 346 -26.37 0.64 -10.01
C ASN A 346 -25.54 0.03 -11.14
N ILE A 347 -25.95 -1.13 -11.63
CA ILE A 347 -25.30 -1.83 -12.75
C ILE A 347 -26.09 -1.57 -14.04
N PHE A 348 -25.37 -1.24 -15.10
CA PHE A 348 -25.93 -0.95 -16.41
C PHE A 348 -25.31 -1.84 -17.49
N ALA A 349 -26.16 -2.32 -18.39
CA ALA A 349 -25.76 -2.87 -19.68
C ALA A 349 -25.66 -1.73 -20.69
N ARG A 350 -24.49 -1.56 -21.28
CA ARG A 350 -24.23 -0.64 -22.40
C ARG A 350 -24.41 -1.40 -23.70
N GLY A 351 -25.02 -0.77 -24.70
CA GLY A 351 -25.33 -1.44 -25.96
C GLY A 351 -26.23 -0.61 -26.86
N TYR A 352 -26.98 -1.29 -27.73
CA TYR A 352 -27.74 -0.65 -28.81
C TYR A 352 -29.18 -1.14 -28.83
N LEU A 353 -30.13 -0.25 -29.08
CA LEU A 353 -31.53 -0.63 -29.29
C LEU A 353 -31.68 -1.33 -30.64
N VAL A 354 -32.44 -2.43 -30.64
CA VAL A 354 -32.77 -3.21 -31.84
C VAL A 354 -34.27 -3.13 -32.06
N ARG A 355 -34.68 -2.67 -33.25
CA ARG A 355 -36.09 -2.52 -33.64
C ARG A 355 -36.44 -3.51 -34.73
N ALA A 356 -37.59 -4.16 -34.59
CA ALA A 356 -38.19 -4.92 -35.69
C ALA A 356 -38.75 -3.95 -36.75
N ILE A 357 -38.22 -4.00 -37.97
CA ILE A 357 -38.68 -3.21 -39.13
C ILE A 357 -39.74 -4.00 -39.92
N SER A 358 -39.55 -5.32 -39.99
CA SER A 358 -40.54 -6.28 -40.53
C SER A 358 -40.37 -7.63 -39.82
N ILE A 359 -41.14 -8.65 -40.23
CA ILE A 359 -41.07 -10.01 -39.67
C ILE A 359 -39.64 -10.59 -39.72
N VAL A 360 -38.85 -10.21 -40.73
CA VAL A 360 -37.51 -10.76 -40.99
C VAL A 360 -36.40 -9.70 -41.00
N CYS A 361 -36.71 -8.43 -40.72
CA CYS A 361 -35.73 -7.35 -40.80
C CYS A 361 -35.65 -6.59 -39.48
N TYR A 362 -34.45 -6.47 -38.95
CA TYR A 362 -34.13 -5.79 -37.69
C TYR A 362 -33.13 -4.68 -37.95
N GLY A 363 -33.32 -3.54 -37.29
CA GLY A 363 -32.37 -2.45 -37.33
C GLY A 363 -31.79 -2.15 -35.95
N VAL A 364 -30.47 -2.03 -35.91
CA VAL A 364 -29.68 -1.69 -34.72
C VAL A 364 -29.39 -0.19 -34.76
N GLU A 365 -29.89 0.56 -33.78
CA GLU A 365 -29.62 1.99 -33.67
C GLU A 365 -28.13 2.25 -33.48
N VAL A 366 -27.57 3.25 -34.17
CA VAL A 366 -26.15 3.63 -34.01
C VAL A 366 -25.86 4.36 -32.69
N ALA A 367 -26.90 4.88 -32.02
CA ALA A 367 -26.77 5.55 -30.75
C ALA A 367 -26.59 4.51 -29.62
N VAL A 368 -25.49 4.61 -28.90
CA VAL A 368 -25.25 3.78 -27.71
C VAL A 368 -26.19 4.20 -26.59
N THR A 369 -26.81 3.22 -25.94
CA THR A 369 -27.73 3.41 -24.81
C THR A 369 -27.24 2.59 -23.61
N ASP A 370 -27.43 3.14 -22.42
CA ASP A 370 -27.15 2.47 -21.16
C ASP A 370 -28.49 2.10 -20.48
N LEU A 371 -28.70 0.81 -20.18
CA LEU A 371 -29.91 0.29 -19.56
C LEU A 371 -29.60 -0.36 -18.22
N ARG A 372 -30.45 -0.10 -17.22
CA ARG A 372 -30.39 -0.79 -15.92
C ARG A 372 -30.60 -2.29 -16.12
N VAL A 373 -29.72 -3.12 -15.56
CA VAL A 373 -29.77 -4.58 -15.76
C VAL A 373 -31.07 -5.20 -15.25
N GLU A 374 -31.75 -4.56 -14.29
CA GLU A 374 -33.04 -5.03 -13.77
C GLU A 374 -34.17 -4.97 -14.81
N GLN A 375 -34.01 -4.17 -15.87
CA GLN A 375 -34.94 -4.08 -16.99
C GLN A 375 -34.82 -5.26 -17.96
N ILE A 376 -33.76 -6.05 -17.88
CA ILE A 376 -33.57 -7.24 -18.73
C ILE A 376 -34.54 -8.34 -18.28
N SER A 377 -35.31 -8.88 -19.24
CA SER A 377 -36.25 -9.97 -19.02
C SER A 377 -35.58 -11.33 -19.26
N HIS A 378 -35.15 -11.59 -20.50
CA HIS A 378 -34.50 -12.84 -20.91
C HIS A 378 -33.65 -12.62 -22.17
N VAL A 379 -32.74 -13.56 -22.43
CA VAL A 379 -31.88 -13.57 -23.62
C VAL A 379 -32.64 -14.18 -24.80
N ASP A 380 -32.58 -13.53 -25.97
CA ASP A 380 -33.09 -14.07 -27.22
C ASP A 380 -32.15 -15.17 -27.72
N THR A 381 -32.65 -16.40 -27.81
CA THR A 381 -31.91 -17.57 -28.28
C THR A 381 -32.11 -17.85 -29.76
N THR A 382 -32.87 -17.01 -30.47
CA THR A 382 -33.11 -17.17 -31.91
C THR A 382 -31.81 -16.99 -32.69
N PRO A 383 -31.45 -17.91 -33.61
CA PRO A 383 -30.29 -17.74 -34.47
C PRO A 383 -30.33 -16.43 -35.26
N VAL A 384 -29.20 -15.71 -35.27
CA VAL A 384 -29.06 -14.41 -35.93
C VAL A 384 -28.51 -14.64 -37.34
N GLU A 385 -29.21 -14.13 -38.37
CA GLU A 385 -28.77 -14.22 -39.76
C GLU A 385 -28.32 -12.85 -40.28
N ARG A 386 -27.11 -12.77 -40.83
CA ARG A 386 -26.45 -11.50 -41.18
C ARG A 386 -27.25 -10.60 -42.14
N TYR A 387 -28.02 -11.17 -43.06
CA TYR A 387 -28.82 -10.41 -44.03
C TYR A 387 -30.11 -9.81 -43.44
N HIS A 388 -30.48 -10.18 -42.20
CA HIS A 388 -31.66 -9.66 -41.52
C HIS A 388 -31.38 -8.40 -40.68
N TYR A 389 -30.11 -8.00 -40.55
CA TYR A 389 -29.71 -6.91 -39.64
C TYR A 389 -29.08 -5.74 -40.39
N TYR A 390 -29.50 -4.53 -40.01
CA TYR A 390 -29.06 -3.26 -40.58
C TYR A 390 -28.74 -2.25 -39.48
N SER A 391 -28.00 -1.20 -39.78
CA SER A 391 -27.80 -0.07 -38.85
C SER A 391 -28.82 1.04 -39.12
N ILE A 392 -29.41 1.59 -38.07
CA ILE A 392 -30.35 2.71 -38.13
C ILE A 392 -29.66 3.96 -37.60
N SER A 393 -29.53 4.98 -38.45
CA SER A 393 -29.22 6.35 -38.04
C SER A 393 -30.35 7.28 -38.48
N SER A 394 -30.08 8.24 -39.37
CA SER A 394 -31.11 8.98 -40.12
C SER A 394 -31.67 8.18 -41.32
N SER A 395 -31.01 7.08 -41.69
CA SER A 395 -31.42 6.15 -42.75
C SER A 395 -31.00 4.72 -42.41
N LEU A 396 -31.52 3.74 -43.14
CA LEU A 396 -31.17 2.32 -42.98
C LEU A 396 -29.93 2.00 -43.83
N THR A 397 -28.85 1.55 -43.20
CA THR A 397 -27.59 1.21 -43.87
C THR A 397 -27.15 -0.21 -43.57
N ARG A 398 -26.17 -0.72 -44.32
CA ARG A 398 -25.45 -1.94 -43.94
C ARG A 398 -24.88 -1.81 -42.52
N LEU A 399 -24.75 -2.93 -41.81
CA LEU A 399 -24.17 -2.96 -40.47
C LEU A 399 -22.82 -2.25 -40.42
N SER A 400 -22.66 -1.39 -39.42
CA SER A 400 -21.36 -0.83 -39.07
C SER A 400 -20.39 -1.97 -38.68
N PRO A 401 -19.07 -1.79 -38.84
CA PRO A 401 -18.11 -2.80 -38.39
C PRO A 401 -18.27 -3.18 -36.92
N ALA A 402 -18.65 -2.23 -36.06
CA ALA A 402 -18.91 -2.48 -34.63
C ALA A 402 -20.14 -3.38 -34.44
N HIS A 403 -21.27 -3.08 -35.10
CA HIS A 403 -22.48 -3.90 -35.00
C HIS A 403 -22.29 -5.29 -35.61
N ASP A 404 -21.57 -5.39 -36.74
CA ASP A 404 -21.25 -6.68 -37.35
C ASP A 404 -20.38 -7.56 -36.43
N PHE A 405 -19.35 -6.97 -35.81
CA PHE A 405 -18.53 -7.69 -34.83
C PHE A 405 -19.32 -8.05 -33.57
N LEU A 406 -20.24 -7.19 -33.12
CA LEU A 406 -21.04 -7.46 -31.94
C LEU A 406 -22.01 -8.63 -32.14
N LEU A 407 -22.64 -8.73 -33.32
CA LEU A 407 -23.60 -9.78 -33.65
C LEU A 407 -22.93 -11.09 -34.09
N PHE A 408 -21.81 -11.02 -34.83
CA PHE A 408 -21.23 -12.17 -35.52
C PHE A 408 -19.77 -12.48 -35.14
N GLY A 409 -19.13 -11.58 -34.39
CA GLY A 409 -17.77 -11.78 -33.90
C GLY A 409 -17.72 -12.66 -32.65
N VAL A 410 -16.52 -13.15 -32.34
CA VAL A 410 -16.25 -13.89 -31.11
C VAL A 410 -15.47 -13.00 -30.16
N HIS A 411 -16.06 -12.73 -28.99
CA HIS A 411 -15.38 -11.95 -27.97
C HIS A 411 -14.16 -12.73 -27.42
N PRO A 412 -12.94 -12.15 -27.35
CA PRO A 412 -11.73 -12.87 -26.94
C PRO A 412 -11.80 -13.53 -25.56
N MET A 413 -12.59 -12.95 -24.64
CA MET A 413 -12.77 -13.46 -23.28
C MET A 413 -13.89 -14.52 -23.15
N LYS A 414 -14.70 -14.73 -24.20
CA LYS A 414 -15.83 -15.68 -24.16
C LYS A 414 -15.33 -17.08 -24.49
N LYS A 415 -14.86 -17.82 -23.46
CA LYS A 415 -14.28 -19.16 -23.61
C LYS A 415 -15.24 -20.27 -23.17
N PRO A 416 -15.50 -21.29 -24.01
CA PRO A 416 -16.40 -22.38 -23.67
C PRO A 416 -15.82 -23.27 -22.57
N MET A 417 -16.69 -23.83 -21.73
CA MET A 417 -16.30 -24.86 -20.76
C MET A 417 -16.15 -26.23 -21.46
N PRO A 418 -15.10 -27.01 -21.15
CA PRO A 418 -14.93 -28.36 -21.70
C PRO A 418 -15.98 -29.33 -21.14
N LEU A 419 -16.39 -30.32 -21.97
CA LEU A 419 -17.44 -31.30 -21.65
C LEU A 419 -17.25 -32.05 -20.33
N SER A 420 -16.01 -32.22 -19.84
CA SER A 420 -15.70 -32.94 -18.61
C SER A 420 -16.15 -32.24 -17.32
N VAL A 421 -16.61 -30.98 -17.40
CA VAL A 421 -16.97 -30.14 -16.25
C VAL A 421 -18.49 -29.89 -16.18
N LEU A 422 -19.24 -30.27 -17.22
CA LEU A 422 -20.68 -29.99 -17.31
C LEU A 422 -21.54 -31.11 -16.68
N PRO A 423 -22.60 -30.79 -15.93
CA PRO A 423 -23.61 -31.76 -15.53
C PRO A 423 -24.27 -32.40 -16.76
N GLY A 424 -24.57 -33.70 -16.72
CA GLY A 424 -24.96 -34.52 -17.88
C GLY A 424 -26.23 -34.12 -18.66
N ASN A 425 -26.94 -33.05 -18.25
CA ASN A 425 -28.20 -32.58 -18.85
C ASN A 425 -28.17 -31.11 -19.34
N VAL A 426 -27.00 -30.46 -19.47
CA VAL A 426 -26.91 -29.07 -19.95
C VAL A 426 -26.70 -29.04 -21.47
N ASP A 427 -27.35 -28.07 -22.14
CA ASP A 427 -27.23 -27.87 -23.59
C ASP A 427 -25.77 -27.67 -23.99
N ARG A 428 -25.33 -28.46 -24.97
CA ARG A 428 -23.93 -28.88 -25.14
C ARG A 428 -23.02 -27.80 -25.76
N ASP A 429 -23.61 -26.73 -26.29
CA ASP A 429 -22.91 -25.71 -27.10
C ASP A 429 -22.88 -24.29 -26.47
N ALA A 430 -23.36 -24.08 -25.23
CA ALA A 430 -23.68 -22.72 -24.73
C ALA A 430 -23.07 -22.29 -23.38
N VAL A 431 -22.31 -23.13 -22.66
CA VAL A 431 -21.78 -22.77 -21.33
C VAL A 431 -20.37 -22.21 -21.41
N PHE A 432 -20.20 -20.95 -20.99
CA PHE A 432 -18.94 -20.23 -20.98
C PHE A 432 -18.46 -19.99 -19.55
N TYR A 433 -17.13 -19.91 -19.35
CA TYR A 433 -16.60 -19.45 -18.07
C TYR A 433 -17.04 -18.01 -17.80
N LYS A 434 -17.57 -17.73 -16.61
CA LYS A 434 -17.75 -16.35 -16.15
C LYS A 434 -16.42 -15.61 -16.18
N VAL A 435 -16.45 -14.31 -16.46
CA VAL A 435 -15.24 -13.49 -16.56
C VAL A 435 -15.14 -12.56 -15.35
N ARG A 436 -13.97 -12.56 -14.71
CA ARG A 436 -13.57 -11.59 -13.68
C ARG A 436 -12.35 -10.82 -14.16
N ILE A 437 -12.44 -9.50 -14.15
CA ILE A 437 -11.34 -8.61 -14.54
C ILE A 437 -10.66 -8.11 -13.26
N VAL A 438 -9.36 -8.37 -13.12
CA VAL A 438 -8.57 -8.01 -11.95
C VAL A 438 -7.41 -7.12 -12.40
N SER A 439 -7.61 -5.81 -12.37
CA SER A 439 -6.60 -4.84 -12.80
C SER A 439 -5.44 -4.76 -11.82
N ILE A 440 -4.20 -4.74 -12.33
CA ILE A 440 -2.97 -4.81 -11.51
C ILE A 440 -2.19 -3.50 -11.57
N ILE A 441 -1.73 -3.04 -10.40
CA ILE A 441 -0.70 -2.00 -10.28
C ILE A 441 0.61 -2.70 -9.89
N LEU A 442 1.70 -2.37 -10.59
CA LEU A 442 3.04 -2.79 -10.20
C LEU A 442 3.77 -1.66 -9.49
N PHE A 443 4.68 -2.02 -8.60
CA PHE A 443 5.64 -1.09 -8.01
C PHE A 443 7.05 -1.69 -8.11
N THR A 444 8.03 -0.85 -8.46
CA THR A 444 9.45 -1.21 -8.45
C THR A 444 10.29 -0.06 -7.93
N ASP A 445 11.24 -0.39 -7.07
CA ASP A 445 12.17 0.56 -6.47
C ASP A 445 13.41 -0.14 -5.90
N ASP A 446 14.46 0.65 -5.69
CA ASP A 446 15.71 0.24 -5.07
C ASP A 446 15.54 0.19 -3.54
N THR A 447 16.13 -0.81 -2.90
CA THR A 447 16.18 -0.96 -1.45
C THR A 447 17.57 -1.43 -1.02
N SER A 448 17.96 -1.12 0.21
CA SER A 448 19.28 -1.54 0.72
C SER A 448 19.22 -2.88 1.43
N GLY A 449 20.14 -3.78 1.12
CA GLY A 449 20.35 -5.02 1.87
C GLY A 449 21.03 -4.85 3.23
N ASN A 450 21.37 -3.62 3.61
CA ASN A 450 22.02 -3.28 4.88
C ASN A 450 21.18 -2.32 5.74
N ARG A 451 21.55 -2.21 7.02
CA ARG A 451 20.91 -1.27 7.98
C ARG A 451 21.11 0.18 7.51
N SER A 452 22.26 0.49 6.91
CA SER A 452 22.51 1.74 6.17
C SER A 452 22.08 1.62 4.71
N LYS A 453 21.55 2.70 4.12
CA LYS A 453 20.95 2.69 2.77
C LYS A 453 21.95 2.64 1.60
N GLN A 454 23.25 2.79 1.88
CA GLN A 454 24.27 2.99 0.85
C GLN A 454 24.96 1.73 0.32
N TYR A 455 24.90 0.59 1.03
CA TYR A 455 25.68 -0.59 0.68
C TYR A 455 24.78 -1.80 0.37
N ASN A 456 25.13 -2.57 -0.65
CA ASN A 456 24.42 -3.78 -1.10
C ASN A 456 22.99 -3.50 -1.63
N PRO A 457 22.86 -2.78 -2.76
CA PRO A 457 21.56 -2.45 -3.34
C PRO A 457 20.82 -3.70 -3.85
N PHE A 458 19.52 -3.73 -3.60
CA PHE A 458 18.55 -4.67 -4.13
C PHE A 458 17.48 -3.91 -4.89
N GLU A 459 16.89 -4.56 -5.89
CA GLU A 459 15.68 -4.07 -6.52
C GLU A 459 14.56 -5.08 -6.26
N SER A 460 13.33 -4.60 -6.14
CA SER A 460 12.18 -5.45 -5.82
C SER A 460 10.95 -5.09 -6.64
N TRP A 461 10.13 -6.10 -6.91
CA TRP A 461 8.85 -5.93 -7.58
C TRP A 461 7.71 -6.32 -6.64
N LEU A 462 6.71 -5.44 -6.56
CA LEU A 462 5.48 -5.64 -5.82
C LEU A 462 4.28 -5.53 -6.77
N MET A 463 3.16 -6.14 -6.40
CA MET A 463 1.87 -5.95 -7.08
C MET A 463 0.75 -5.62 -6.09
N ARG A 464 -0.27 -4.88 -6.57
CA ARG A 464 -1.52 -4.60 -5.86
C ARG A 464 -2.70 -4.79 -6.82
N CYS A 465 -3.85 -5.23 -6.29
CA CYS A 465 -5.11 -5.22 -7.05
C CYS A 465 -5.70 -3.80 -7.01
N ALA A 466 -5.96 -3.21 -8.17
CA ALA A 466 -6.34 -1.81 -8.29
C ALA A 466 -7.79 -1.52 -7.83
N ALA A 467 -8.67 -2.51 -7.91
CA ALA A 467 -10.08 -2.38 -7.51
C ALA A 467 -10.28 -2.21 -5.99
N LEU A 468 -9.23 -2.44 -5.19
CA LEU A 468 -9.30 -2.25 -3.75
C LEU A 468 -9.53 -0.76 -3.41
N PRO A 469 -10.35 -0.45 -2.38
CA PRO A 469 -10.47 0.89 -1.82
C PRO A 469 -9.11 1.48 -1.46
N PHE A 470 -8.98 2.81 -1.44
CA PHE A 470 -7.68 3.47 -1.22
C PHE A 470 -6.96 3.00 0.06
N LYS A 471 -7.67 2.91 1.20
CA LYS A 471 -7.12 2.43 2.48
C LYS A 471 -6.63 0.98 2.37
N ASP A 472 -7.45 0.10 1.79
CA ASP A 472 -7.13 -1.32 1.64
C ASP A 472 -5.99 -1.56 0.65
N ARG A 473 -5.99 -0.86 -0.50
CA ARG A 473 -4.96 -0.98 -1.52
C ARG A 473 -3.57 -0.63 -0.98
N ASN A 474 -3.53 0.25 0.01
CA ASN A 474 -2.32 0.75 0.65
C ASN A 474 -2.00 0.06 1.98
N SER A 475 -2.64 -1.08 2.30
CA SER A 475 -2.35 -1.86 3.50
C SER A 475 -1.37 -3.00 3.21
N ILE A 476 -0.54 -3.37 4.20
CA ILE A 476 0.49 -4.42 4.08
C ILE A 476 -0.13 -5.75 3.63
N ALA A 477 -1.31 -6.08 4.17
CA ALA A 477 -2.04 -7.31 3.87
C ALA A 477 -2.52 -7.43 2.40
N ASN A 478 -2.45 -6.36 1.61
CA ASN A 478 -2.89 -6.35 0.22
C ASN A 478 -1.76 -6.06 -0.79
N ILE A 479 -0.55 -5.78 -0.31
CA ILE A 479 0.65 -5.63 -1.14
C ILE A 479 1.32 -7.00 -1.28
N GLN A 480 1.42 -7.49 -2.51
CA GLN A 480 2.00 -8.81 -2.79
C GLN A 480 3.43 -8.68 -3.30
N PHE A 481 4.35 -9.38 -2.64
CA PHE A 481 5.74 -9.45 -3.06
C PHE A 481 5.93 -10.42 -4.23
N LEU A 482 6.56 -9.96 -5.31
CA LEU A 482 6.89 -10.81 -6.47
C LEU A 482 8.30 -11.37 -6.35
N SER A 483 9.31 -10.50 -6.25
CA SER A 483 10.71 -10.92 -6.17
C SER A 483 11.61 -9.78 -5.72
N THR A 484 12.81 -10.14 -5.26
CA THR A 484 13.92 -9.21 -5.08
C THR A 484 15.21 -9.83 -5.59
N ILE A 485 16.10 -8.98 -6.09
CA ILE A 485 17.37 -9.38 -6.65
C ILE A 485 18.44 -8.34 -6.28
N PRO A 486 19.67 -8.75 -5.91
CA PRO A 486 20.76 -7.82 -5.72
C PRO A 486 21.14 -7.16 -7.05
N LYS A 487 21.41 -5.86 -7.02
CA LYS A 487 21.91 -5.09 -8.16
C LYS A 487 23.42 -5.32 -8.28
N LYS A 488 23.80 -6.49 -8.80
CA LYS A 488 25.18 -6.96 -8.91
C LYS A 488 25.37 -7.76 -10.18
N ASP A 489 26.58 -7.71 -10.74
CA ASP A 489 26.99 -8.61 -11.84
C ASP A 489 26.06 -8.50 -13.07
N GLY A 490 25.59 -7.28 -13.39
CA GLY A 490 24.69 -7.02 -14.52
C GLY A 490 23.23 -7.43 -14.30
N ALA A 491 22.92 -8.12 -13.21
CA ALA A 491 21.55 -8.44 -12.82
C ALA A 491 20.93 -7.27 -12.03
N ASN A 492 19.68 -6.94 -12.34
CA ASN A 492 18.88 -5.91 -11.69
C ASN A 492 17.39 -6.30 -11.70
N GLY A 493 16.53 -5.47 -11.14
CA GLY A 493 15.08 -5.64 -11.12
C GLY A 493 14.48 -5.78 -12.51
N MET A 494 15.02 -5.09 -13.52
CA MET A 494 14.58 -5.23 -14.92
C MET A 494 14.85 -6.63 -15.49
N SER A 495 15.82 -7.35 -14.94
CA SER A 495 16.12 -8.74 -15.32
C SER A 495 14.99 -9.71 -15.00
N LEU A 496 14.03 -9.32 -14.15
CA LEU A 496 12.84 -10.10 -13.79
C LEU A 496 11.68 -9.90 -14.77
N LEU A 497 11.72 -8.85 -15.61
CA LEU A 497 10.64 -8.50 -16.53
C LEU A 497 10.24 -9.63 -17.49
N PRO A 498 11.15 -10.45 -18.07
CA PRO A 498 10.74 -11.53 -18.96
C PRO A 498 9.72 -12.48 -18.31
N ALA A 499 9.96 -12.90 -17.06
CA ALA A 499 9.08 -13.79 -16.33
C ALA A 499 7.75 -13.10 -15.94
N ILE A 500 7.82 -11.84 -15.50
CA ILE A 500 6.64 -11.03 -15.16
C ILE A 500 5.75 -10.83 -16.40
N VAL A 501 6.33 -10.44 -17.53
CA VAL A 501 5.63 -10.21 -18.80
C VAL A 501 5.03 -11.50 -19.35
N ASP A 502 5.75 -12.62 -19.32
CA ASP A 502 5.21 -13.90 -19.80
C ASP A 502 4.00 -14.37 -18.97
N ASP A 503 3.98 -14.06 -17.68
CA ASP A 503 2.81 -14.32 -16.83
C ASP A 503 1.65 -13.38 -17.14
N PHE A 504 1.91 -12.07 -17.28
CA PHE A 504 0.90 -11.10 -17.72
C PHE A 504 0.29 -11.45 -19.07
N LYS A 505 1.08 -11.90 -20.06
CA LYS A 505 0.56 -12.31 -21.38
C LYS A 505 -0.44 -13.47 -21.26
N LYS A 506 -0.29 -14.35 -20.27
CA LYS A 506 -1.27 -15.41 -19.97
C LYS A 506 -2.51 -14.80 -19.32
N LEU A 507 -2.32 -13.88 -18.38
CA LEU A 507 -3.39 -13.19 -17.67
C LEU A 507 -4.24 -12.29 -18.60
N GLU A 508 -3.65 -11.54 -19.54
CA GLU A 508 -4.38 -10.74 -20.54
C GLU A 508 -5.25 -11.62 -21.46
N LYS A 509 -4.83 -12.87 -21.70
CA LYS A 509 -5.62 -13.86 -22.44
C LYS A 509 -6.69 -14.55 -21.59
N GLY A 510 -6.64 -14.41 -20.26
CA GLY A 510 -7.53 -15.07 -19.31
C GLY A 510 -7.02 -16.43 -18.84
N VAL A 511 -6.90 -16.59 -17.53
CA VAL A 511 -6.48 -17.83 -16.82
C VAL A 511 -7.64 -18.38 -16.00
N LYS A 512 -7.87 -19.69 -16.06
CA LYS A 512 -8.91 -20.35 -15.26
C LYS A 512 -8.50 -20.39 -13.78
N MET A 513 -9.34 -19.85 -12.89
CA MET A 513 -9.13 -19.84 -11.44
C MET A 513 -10.45 -20.18 -10.72
N PHE A 514 -10.37 -20.71 -9.51
CA PHE A 514 -11.56 -20.89 -8.68
C PHE A 514 -11.87 -19.58 -7.96
N SER A 515 -13.12 -19.13 -8.06
CA SER A 515 -13.63 -17.94 -7.39
C SER A 515 -14.38 -18.36 -6.13
N ALA A 516 -13.97 -17.87 -4.97
CA ALA A 516 -14.69 -18.05 -3.72
C ALA A 516 -16.01 -17.25 -3.72
N GLU A 517 -16.06 -16.14 -4.46
CA GLU A 517 -17.28 -15.34 -4.64
C GLU A 517 -18.35 -16.10 -5.47
N ASP A 518 -17.96 -16.64 -6.62
CA ASP A 518 -18.89 -17.36 -7.52
C ASP A 518 -19.08 -18.83 -7.12
N ASN A 519 -18.21 -19.35 -6.25
CA ASN A 519 -18.12 -20.76 -5.87
C ASN A 519 -17.96 -21.72 -7.07
N GLU A 520 -17.26 -21.28 -8.11
CA GLU A 520 -17.01 -22.04 -9.32
C GLU A 520 -15.70 -21.62 -10.00
N TYR A 521 -15.31 -22.31 -11.07
CA TYR A 521 -14.18 -21.89 -11.89
C TYR A 521 -14.60 -20.76 -12.83
N VAL A 522 -13.85 -19.66 -12.79
CA VAL A 522 -14.04 -18.48 -13.64
C VAL A 522 -12.78 -18.24 -14.49
N LEU A 523 -12.93 -17.45 -15.54
CA LEU A 523 -11.83 -16.91 -16.33
C LEU A 523 -11.39 -15.56 -15.75
N VAL A 524 -10.19 -15.51 -15.19
CA VAL A 524 -9.60 -14.29 -14.65
C VAL A 524 -8.73 -13.63 -15.71
N VAL A 525 -9.09 -12.41 -16.09
CA VAL A 525 -8.29 -11.55 -16.97
C VAL A 525 -7.65 -10.46 -16.12
N ALA A 526 -6.33 -10.34 -16.13
CA ALA A 526 -5.63 -9.37 -15.29
C ALA A 526 -4.66 -8.49 -16.09
N PRO A 527 -5.14 -7.36 -16.66
CA PRO A 527 -4.29 -6.40 -17.35
C PRO A 527 -3.55 -5.48 -16.37
N ILE A 528 -2.44 -4.89 -16.83
CA ILE A 528 -1.69 -3.88 -16.07
C ILE A 528 -2.35 -2.50 -16.23
N LEU A 529 -2.55 -1.81 -15.11
CA LEU A 529 -3.11 -0.46 -15.06
C LEU A 529 -2.00 0.60 -15.19
N TRP A 530 -0.96 0.55 -14.36
CA TRP A 530 0.28 1.33 -14.50
C TRP A 530 1.42 0.68 -13.70
N ILE A 531 2.63 1.23 -13.84
CA ILE A 531 3.79 0.92 -12.99
C ILE A 531 4.10 2.15 -12.15
N GLU A 532 4.21 1.98 -10.83
CA GLU A 532 4.67 2.99 -9.88
C GLU A 532 6.19 2.87 -9.74
N ALA A 533 6.90 3.96 -10.02
CA ALA A 533 8.33 4.06 -9.79
C ALA A 533 8.74 5.54 -9.70
N ASP A 534 9.96 5.80 -9.24
CA ASP A 534 10.52 7.13 -9.29
C ASP A 534 10.87 7.56 -10.74
N THR A 535 11.31 8.80 -10.94
CA THR A 535 11.60 9.33 -12.28
C THR A 535 12.77 8.59 -12.99
N PRO A 536 13.92 8.36 -12.33
CA PRO A 536 14.98 7.51 -12.86
C PRO A 536 14.51 6.12 -13.29
N CYS A 537 13.82 5.39 -12.41
CA CYS A 537 13.35 4.03 -12.69
C CYS A 537 12.30 4.00 -13.82
N HIS A 538 11.38 4.97 -13.86
CA HIS A 538 10.49 5.14 -15.02
C HIS A 538 11.24 5.36 -16.33
N SER A 539 12.35 6.11 -16.30
CA SER A 539 13.19 6.31 -17.49
C SER A 539 13.84 5.00 -17.93
N GLU A 540 14.30 4.18 -16.98
CA GLU A 540 14.84 2.85 -17.26
C GLU A 540 13.78 1.90 -17.84
N LEU A 541 12.58 1.85 -17.24
CA LEU A 541 11.42 1.10 -17.73
C LEU A 541 11.05 1.48 -19.18
N CYS A 542 11.18 2.76 -19.51
CA CYS A 542 10.97 3.27 -20.87
C CYS A 542 12.16 3.05 -21.82
N GLY A 543 13.27 2.46 -21.36
CA GLY A 543 14.46 2.27 -22.19
C GLY A 543 15.15 3.59 -22.55
N LEU A 544 15.18 4.55 -21.63
CA LEU A 544 15.81 5.86 -21.81
C LEU A 544 17.09 6.00 -20.97
N LEU A 545 18.00 6.89 -21.39
CA LEU A 545 19.25 7.19 -20.68
C LEU A 545 19.05 7.88 -19.32
N GLY A 546 17.89 8.51 -19.08
CA GLY A 546 17.56 9.19 -17.82
C GLY A 546 17.56 10.72 -17.93
N PRO A 547 17.48 11.43 -16.78
CA PRO A 547 17.18 12.88 -16.74
C PRO A 547 18.32 13.80 -17.17
N ALA A 548 19.54 13.28 -17.36
CA ALA A 548 20.70 14.06 -17.77
C ALA A 548 20.81 14.26 -19.30
N THR A 549 19.92 13.65 -20.09
CA THR A 549 19.97 13.75 -21.55
C THR A 549 19.32 15.01 -22.09
N THR A 550 19.56 15.27 -23.38
CA THR A 550 18.92 16.34 -24.14
C THR A 550 17.40 16.17 -24.22
N PHE A 551 16.91 14.94 -24.32
CA PHE A 551 15.47 14.61 -24.41
C PHE A 551 15.01 13.74 -23.24
N PRO A 552 14.99 14.29 -22.01
CA PRO A 552 14.86 13.49 -20.78
C PRO A 552 13.43 13.05 -20.49
N CYS A 553 12.43 13.64 -21.16
CA CYS A 553 11.03 13.31 -20.93
C CYS A 553 10.65 11.98 -21.59
N ARG A 554 9.96 11.13 -20.83
CA ARG A 554 9.40 9.86 -21.31
C ARG A 554 8.05 9.98 -22.03
N ARG A 555 7.49 11.18 -22.16
CA ARG A 555 6.18 11.39 -22.81
C ARG A 555 6.27 12.24 -24.07
N CYS A 556 7.27 13.09 -24.18
CA CYS A 556 7.48 13.95 -25.35
C CYS A 556 8.96 14.21 -25.61
N TYR A 557 9.24 14.82 -26.76
CA TYR A 557 10.60 15.18 -27.19
C TYR A 557 10.94 16.63 -26.85
N ILE A 558 10.69 17.06 -25.61
CA ILE A 558 11.21 18.34 -25.14
C ILE A 558 12.74 18.29 -25.08
N GLU A 559 13.39 19.33 -25.58
CA GLU A 559 14.81 19.53 -25.39
C GLU A 559 15.05 20.35 -24.10
N LEU A 560 15.79 19.79 -23.15
CA LEU A 560 16.22 20.47 -21.94
C LEU A 560 17.76 20.48 -21.88
N ARG A 561 18.38 21.66 -21.88
CA ARG A 561 19.84 21.82 -21.75
C ARG A 561 20.18 22.50 -20.43
N ARG A 562 21.24 22.03 -19.78
CA ARG A 562 21.78 22.62 -18.53
C ARG A 562 22.65 23.88 -18.75
N ALA A 563 22.83 24.32 -19.99
CA ALA A 563 23.71 25.44 -20.33
C ALA A 563 23.07 26.80 -19.98
N LYS A 564 23.86 27.74 -19.44
CA LYS A 564 23.41 29.11 -19.09
C LYS A 564 22.78 29.87 -20.26
N ASP A 565 23.21 29.58 -21.49
CA ASP A 565 22.73 30.27 -22.71
C ASP A 565 21.48 29.63 -23.33
N PHE A 566 20.92 28.58 -22.72
CA PHE A 566 19.67 27.97 -23.19
C PHE A 566 18.46 28.84 -22.78
N VAL A 567 18.32 29.97 -23.47
CA VAL A 567 17.21 30.91 -23.26
C VAL A 567 16.06 30.53 -24.19
N LYS A 568 14.95 30.10 -23.60
CA LYS A 568 13.67 29.85 -24.27
C LYS A 568 12.61 30.78 -23.67
N ASP A 569 11.54 31.02 -24.43
CA ASP A 569 10.41 31.79 -23.94
C ASP A 569 9.47 30.94 -23.08
N LEU A 570 8.60 31.59 -22.29
CA LEU A 570 7.68 30.92 -21.38
C LEU A 570 6.77 29.90 -22.10
N SER A 571 6.36 30.19 -23.33
CA SER A 571 5.54 29.27 -24.14
C SER A 571 6.21 27.92 -24.32
N TYR A 572 7.53 27.90 -24.54
CA TYR A 572 8.30 26.67 -24.70
C TYR A 572 8.19 25.73 -23.50
N PHE A 573 8.07 26.25 -22.28
CA PHE A 573 7.97 25.42 -21.07
C PHE A 573 6.53 25.04 -20.70
N CYS A 574 5.53 25.70 -21.31
CA CYS A 574 4.11 25.50 -21.01
C CYS A 574 3.36 24.71 -22.10
N GLU A 575 3.84 24.73 -23.34
CA GLU A 575 3.15 24.14 -24.49
C GLU A 575 3.45 22.64 -24.64
N CYS A 576 2.58 21.93 -25.36
CA CYS A 576 2.79 20.52 -25.66
C CYS A 576 3.89 20.36 -26.72
N HIS A 577 4.81 19.45 -26.46
CA HIS A 577 5.80 19.01 -27.45
C HIS A 577 5.35 17.72 -28.14
N GLU A 578 6.01 17.39 -29.25
CA GLU A 578 5.83 16.14 -29.99
C GLU A 578 5.91 14.93 -29.05
N ARG A 579 4.89 14.08 -29.08
CA ARG A 579 4.74 12.96 -28.14
C ARG A 579 5.60 11.77 -28.54
N ARG A 580 6.09 11.04 -27.54
CA ARG A 580 6.71 9.71 -27.72
C ARG A 580 5.60 8.68 -27.80
N THR A 581 5.17 8.30 -29.01
CA THR A 581 4.09 7.30 -29.14
C THR A 581 4.56 5.89 -28.82
N ARG A 582 3.63 4.98 -28.52
CA ARG A 582 3.92 3.55 -28.36
C ARG A 582 4.64 2.97 -29.59
N GLU A 583 4.31 3.42 -30.79
CA GLU A 583 4.98 3.02 -32.03
C GLU A 583 6.45 3.45 -32.05
N HIS A 584 6.77 4.65 -31.57
CA HIS A 584 8.17 5.08 -31.43
C HIS A 584 8.95 4.17 -30.49
N TYR A 585 8.34 3.75 -29.36
CA TYR A 585 8.96 2.79 -28.44
C TYR A 585 9.18 1.42 -29.09
N VAL A 586 8.22 0.93 -29.88
CA VAL A 586 8.35 -0.34 -30.62
C VAL A 586 9.46 -0.25 -31.68
N LEU A 587 9.49 0.83 -32.46
CA LEU A 587 10.53 1.08 -33.46
C LEU A 587 11.91 1.18 -32.81
N ALA A 588 12.06 1.94 -31.73
CA ALA A 588 13.31 2.02 -30.99
C ALA A 588 13.76 0.65 -30.47
N ASN A 589 12.82 -0.24 -30.14
CA ASN A 589 13.13 -1.59 -29.66
C ASN A 589 13.42 -2.63 -30.75
N SER A 590 13.31 -2.27 -32.03
CA SER A 590 13.51 -3.21 -33.15
C SER A 590 14.97 -3.67 -33.33
N LEU A 591 15.94 -2.82 -32.98
CA LEU A 591 17.37 -3.12 -33.09
C LEU A 591 18.08 -2.93 -31.73
N PRO A 592 19.05 -3.80 -31.36
CA PRO A 592 19.81 -3.65 -30.11
C PRO A 592 20.60 -2.34 -30.02
N GLY A 593 21.12 -1.84 -31.16
CA GLY A 593 21.91 -0.60 -31.23
C GLY A 593 21.10 0.69 -31.06
N ARG A 594 19.76 0.58 -31.05
CA ARG A 594 18.83 1.72 -31.02
C ARG A 594 19.12 2.74 -32.15
N ASP A 595 19.58 2.27 -33.30
CA ASP A 595 19.92 3.08 -34.48
C ASP A 595 18.73 3.24 -35.45
N THR A 596 17.60 2.56 -35.20
CA THR A 596 16.37 2.71 -35.98
C THR A 596 15.92 4.16 -36.03
N GLU A 597 15.62 4.65 -37.24
CA GLU A 597 15.02 5.95 -37.44
C GLU A 597 13.61 6.03 -36.86
N ILE A 598 13.36 7.04 -36.02
CA ILE A 598 12.03 7.36 -35.52
C ILE A 598 11.45 8.48 -36.40
N PRO A 599 10.34 8.23 -37.11
CA PRO A 599 9.76 9.22 -38.00
C PRO A 599 9.09 10.35 -37.23
N ASN A 600 9.18 11.57 -37.75
CA ASN A 600 8.55 12.78 -37.20
C ASN A 600 8.96 13.09 -35.74
N ALA A 601 10.13 12.63 -35.30
CA ALA A 601 10.66 12.83 -33.96
C ALA A 601 12.14 13.23 -34.03
N PRO A 602 12.60 14.27 -33.29
CA PRO A 602 11.81 15.04 -32.32
C PRO A 602 10.89 16.08 -32.98
N LYS A 603 10.99 16.29 -34.30
CA LYS A 603 10.21 17.27 -35.07
C LYS A 603 9.51 16.63 -36.26
N ILE A 604 8.31 17.10 -36.57
CA ILE A 604 7.54 16.65 -37.74
C ILE A 604 8.35 16.84 -39.03
N GLY A 605 8.35 15.82 -39.89
CA GLY A 605 9.09 15.80 -41.16
C GLY A 605 10.58 15.45 -41.03
N MET A 606 11.09 15.22 -39.82
CA MET A 606 12.45 14.75 -39.58
C MET A 606 12.43 13.30 -39.08
N ASN A 607 13.32 12.48 -39.63
CA ASN A 607 13.64 11.18 -39.08
C ASN A 607 14.92 11.30 -38.25
N THR A 608 14.96 10.74 -37.05
CA THR A 608 16.15 10.78 -36.20
C THR A 608 16.41 9.41 -35.58
N PRO A 609 17.67 8.93 -35.56
CA PRO A 609 18.02 7.67 -34.90
C PRO A 609 17.58 7.66 -33.43
N ALA A 610 17.00 6.55 -32.96
CA ALA A 610 16.46 6.44 -31.61
C ALA A 610 17.53 6.73 -30.52
N ASN A 611 18.78 6.34 -30.76
CA ASN A 611 19.91 6.53 -29.85
C ASN A 611 20.34 8.01 -29.72
N GLU A 612 20.02 8.87 -30.69
CA GLU A 612 20.25 10.31 -30.61
C GLU A 612 19.17 11.02 -29.78
N ILE A 613 17.97 10.42 -29.67
CA ILE A 613 16.82 10.94 -28.92
C ILE A 613 16.55 10.17 -27.63
N SER A 614 17.65 9.81 -26.96
CA SER A 614 17.73 9.21 -25.59
C SER A 614 17.35 7.74 -25.43
N PHE A 615 16.94 7.01 -26.48
CA PHE A 615 16.65 5.58 -26.35
C PHE A 615 17.93 4.75 -26.16
N ARG A 616 17.88 3.76 -25.28
CA ARG A 616 18.95 2.79 -25.01
C ARG A 616 18.37 1.41 -24.79
N ASP A 617 19.21 0.39 -24.95
CA ASP A 617 18.80 -0.95 -24.58
C ASP A 617 18.93 -1.16 -23.07
N ARG A 618 17.79 -1.30 -22.41
CA ARG A 618 17.66 -1.63 -20.98
C ARG A 618 17.05 -3.01 -20.76
N SER A 619 16.88 -3.80 -21.83
CA SER A 619 16.12 -5.08 -21.79
C SER A 619 14.65 -4.94 -21.35
N THR A 620 14.10 -3.72 -21.34
CA THR A 620 12.73 -3.41 -20.92
C THR A 620 11.71 -3.48 -22.06
N GLY A 621 12.15 -3.69 -23.31
CA GLY A 621 11.30 -3.83 -24.49
C GLY A 621 10.24 -4.93 -24.39
N ARG A 622 10.44 -5.91 -23.50
CA ARG A 622 9.46 -6.95 -23.15
C ARG A 622 8.11 -6.38 -22.72
N LEU A 623 8.08 -5.23 -22.05
CA LEU A 623 6.83 -4.58 -21.63
C LEU A 623 5.92 -4.21 -22.81
N LEU A 624 6.48 -3.97 -24.00
CA LEU A 624 5.73 -3.63 -25.22
C LEU A 624 4.96 -4.83 -25.80
N GLU A 625 5.20 -6.04 -25.30
CA GLU A 625 4.42 -7.23 -25.66
C GLU A 625 3.06 -7.28 -24.96
N LEU A 626 2.87 -6.48 -23.90
CA LEU A 626 1.59 -6.36 -23.20
C LEU A 626 0.66 -5.43 -24.00
N GLN A 627 -0.58 -5.87 -24.18
CA GLN A 627 -1.60 -5.07 -24.87
C GLN A 627 -2.02 -3.89 -24.00
N SER A 628 -2.05 -4.09 -22.68
CA SER A 628 -2.48 -3.08 -21.71
C SER A 628 -1.39 -2.09 -21.29
N PHE A 629 -0.16 -2.16 -21.83
CA PHE A 629 0.93 -1.24 -21.45
C PHE A 629 1.34 -0.32 -22.61
N ASP A 630 1.40 0.98 -22.30
CA ASP A 630 1.90 2.06 -23.13
C ASP A 630 2.90 2.90 -22.30
N PRO A 631 4.21 2.89 -22.61
CA PRO A 631 5.21 3.62 -21.82
C PRO A 631 4.92 5.11 -21.64
N GLU A 632 4.30 5.74 -22.64
CA GLU A 632 3.96 7.17 -22.62
C GLU A 632 2.82 7.48 -21.64
N LYS A 633 1.89 6.54 -21.44
CA LYS A 633 0.63 6.78 -20.73
C LYS A 633 0.54 6.03 -19.40
N ASP A 634 1.35 5.01 -19.20
CA ASP A 634 1.26 4.10 -18.05
C ASP A 634 2.48 4.19 -17.12
N THR A 635 3.23 5.29 -17.21
CA THR A 635 4.31 5.70 -16.30
C THR A 635 4.00 7.10 -15.71
N PRO A 636 2.98 7.22 -14.85
CA PRO A 636 2.41 8.50 -14.44
C PRO A 636 3.41 9.41 -13.69
N VAL A 637 3.09 10.70 -13.61
CA VAL A 637 3.90 11.71 -12.90
C VAL A 637 3.79 11.52 -11.38
N GLU A 638 4.69 10.72 -10.83
CA GLU A 638 4.77 10.42 -9.39
C GLU A 638 5.07 11.69 -8.57
N ILE A 639 4.16 12.05 -7.66
CA ILE A 639 4.15 13.36 -6.99
C ILE A 639 5.14 13.48 -5.83
N LEU A 640 5.53 12.39 -5.17
CA LEU A 640 6.51 12.41 -4.08
C LEU A 640 7.88 12.84 -4.60
N HIS A 641 8.36 12.22 -5.68
CA HIS A 641 9.65 12.49 -6.26
C HIS A 641 9.66 13.68 -7.21
N THR A 642 8.55 13.97 -7.88
CA THR A 642 8.47 15.08 -8.83
C THR A 642 8.23 16.41 -8.13
N ILE A 643 7.27 16.47 -7.20
CA ILE A 643 6.90 17.71 -6.50
C ILE A 643 7.73 17.87 -5.23
N LEU A 644 7.66 16.93 -4.28
CA LEU A 644 8.27 17.12 -2.95
C LEU A 644 9.80 16.99 -3.00
N LEU A 645 10.32 15.81 -3.36
CA LEU A 645 11.75 15.57 -3.52
C LEU A 645 12.31 16.10 -4.86
N GLY A 646 11.50 16.91 -5.56
CA GLY A 646 11.85 17.58 -6.81
C GLY A 646 11.72 19.09 -6.68
N VAL A 647 10.65 19.65 -7.23
CA VAL A 647 10.43 21.10 -7.32
C VAL A 647 10.54 21.79 -5.95
N ALA A 648 9.88 21.26 -4.92
CA ALA A 648 9.93 21.80 -3.57
C ALA A 648 11.34 21.72 -2.97
N LYS A 649 12.02 20.59 -3.11
CA LYS A 649 13.42 20.42 -2.69
C LYS A 649 14.33 21.45 -3.37
N TYR A 650 14.17 21.67 -4.68
CA TYR A 650 14.94 22.70 -5.39
C TYR A 650 14.71 24.08 -4.80
N MET A 651 13.44 24.46 -4.61
CA MET A 651 13.07 25.79 -4.12
C MET A 651 13.49 26.04 -2.66
N VAL A 652 13.31 25.06 -1.76
CA VAL A 652 13.69 25.20 -0.35
C VAL A 652 15.22 25.26 -0.21
N ILE A 653 15.96 24.47 -0.99
CA ILE A 653 17.42 24.53 -0.99
C ILE A 653 17.89 25.89 -1.53
N ASP A 654 17.31 26.39 -2.62
CA ASP A 654 17.64 27.71 -3.17
C ASP A 654 17.31 28.82 -2.16
N LEU A 655 16.12 28.79 -1.53
CA LEU A 655 15.74 29.73 -0.48
C LEU A 655 16.78 29.78 0.66
N VAL A 656 17.17 28.63 1.20
CA VAL A 656 18.05 28.60 2.37
C VAL A 656 19.52 28.80 2.01
N LYS A 657 20.01 28.14 0.95
CA LYS A 657 21.44 28.06 0.62
C LYS A 657 21.90 29.07 -0.42
N VAL A 658 20.97 29.71 -1.14
CA VAL A 658 21.28 30.67 -2.20
C VAL A 658 20.74 32.05 -1.83
N VAL A 659 19.42 32.19 -1.63
CA VAL A 659 18.76 33.48 -1.31
C VAL A 659 19.17 33.97 0.08
N LEU A 660 19.04 33.12 1.10
CA LEU A 660 19.29 33.50 2.49
C LEU A 660 20.68 33.10 3.01
N LYS A 661 21.61 32.71 2.12
CA LYS A 661 22.93 32.12 2.48
C LYS A 661 23.65 32.89 3.59
N ASN A 662 23.64 34.23 3.50
CA ASN A 662 24.32 35.12 4.44
C ASN A 662 23.34 35.91 5.33
N ASP A 663 22.03 35.70 5.20
CA ASP A 663 21.00 36.38 5.98
C ASP A 663 20.54 35.52 7.15
N ILE A 664 21.42 35.44 8.15
CA ILE A 664 21.19 34.63 9.35
C ILE A 664 19.97 35.12 10.15
N ALA A 665 19.70 36.44 10.13
CA ALA A 665 18.59 37.04 10.85
C ALA A 665 17.24 36.61 10.26
N THR A 666 17.10 36.63 8.94
CA THR A 666 15.88 36.17 8.27
C THR A 666 15.67 34.67 8.44
N ILE A 667 16.73 33.84 8.39
CA ILE A 667 16.62 32.40 8.68
C ILE A 667 16.15 32.16 10.12
N ALA A 668 16.69 32.89 11.10
CA ALA A 668 16.29 32.76 12.50
C ALA A 668 14.82 33.14 12.69
N ARG A 669 14.39 34.28 12.13
CA ARG A 669 13.00 34.73 12.18
C ARG A 669 12.04 33.75 11.50
N LEU A 670 12.43 33.20 10.34
CA LEU A 670 11.62 32.17 9.66
C LEU A 670 11.49 30.90 10.52
N SER A 671 12.57 30.49 11.18
CA SER A 671 12.58 29.32 12.06
C SER A 671 11.69 29.52 13.30
N GLU A 672 11.59 30.74 13.82
CA GLU A 672 10.70 31.10 14.92
C GLU A 672 9.23 30.90 14.53
N PHE A 673 8.81 31.42 13.37
CA PHE A 673 7.43 31.23 12.88
C PHE A 673 7.10 29.76 12.59
N LEU A 674 8.05 28.99 12.04
CA LEU A 674 7.87 27.55 11.86
C LEU A 674 7.72 26.82 13.20
N THR A 675 8.45 27.26 14.23
CA THR A 675 8.35 26.70 15.58
C THR A 675 7.02 27.06 16.23
N ASP A 676 6.51 28.28 16.05
CA ASP A 676 5.18 28.66 16.56
C ASP A 676 4.07 27.80 15.94
N TYR A 677 4.20 27.43 14.67
CA TYR A 677 3.24 26.56 13.98
C TYR A 677 3.11 25.15 14.57
N THR A 678 4.05 24.72 15.43
CA THR A 678 3.93 23.47 16.19
C THR A 678 2.74 23.46 17.17
N ARG A 679 2.13 24.63 17.41
CA ARG A 679 0.91 24.80 18.19
C ARG A 679 -0.37 24.64 17.35
N SER A 680 -0.27 24.68 16.02
CA SER A 680 -1.43 24.47 15.15
C SER A 680 -1.97 23.05 15.36
N THR A 681 -3.28 22.97 15.61
CA THR A 681 -4.05 21.72 15.65
C THR A 681 -4.54 21.34 14.25
N GLY A 682 -4.40 22.23 13.26
CA GLY A 682 -4.90 22.08 11.90
C GLY A 682 -4.14 21.04 11.08
N LEU A 683 -2.93 20.66 11.51
CA LEU A 683 -2.04 19.72 10.84
C LEU A 683 -1.82 18.48 11.70
N SER A 684 -1.81 17.28 11.11
CA SER A 684 -1.48 16.03 11.82
C SER A 684 -0.02 15.93 12.26
N ARG A 685 0.90 16.58 11.53
CA ARG A 685 2.35 16.51 11.80
C ARG A 685 2.93 17.90 12.00
N LYS A 686 3.91 17.98 12.90
CA LYS A 686 4.63 19.20 13.25
C LYS A 686 5.99 19.24 12.53
N PHE A 687 6.40 20.42 12.09
CA PHE A 687 7.72 20.60 11.49
C PHE A 687 8.76 20.81 12.60
N THR A 688 9.73 19.89 12.72
CA THR A 688 10.74 19.90 13.78
C THR A 688 12.18 20.05 13.27
N ARG A 689 12.36 20.09 11.95
CA ARG A 689 13.69 20.08 11.33
C ARG A 689 14.31 21.47 11.24
N ASN A 690 15.63 21.54 11.31
CA ASN A 690 16.36 22.79 11.07
C ASN A 690 16.48 23.07 9.57
N LEU A 691 16.05 24.26 9.13
CA LEU A 691 16.12 24.69 7.72
C LEU A 691 17.53 24.60 7.12
N ARG A 692 18.59 24.77 7.92
CA ARG A 692 19.98 24.63 7.46
C ARG A 692 20.31 23.22 6.95
N HIS A 693 19.54 22.22 7.38
CA HIS A 693 19.65 20.84 6.94
C HIS A 693 18.67 20.49 5.81
N SER A 694 18.14 21.49 5.09
CA SER A 694 17.19 21.30 3.97
C SER A 694 17.63 20.32 2.88
N GLY A 695 18.93 20.03 2.77
CA GLY A 695 19.44 19.01 1.84
C GLY A 695 19.07 17.56 2.21
N SER A 696 18.91 17.28 3.50
CA SER A 696 18.61 15.94 4.05
C SER A 696 17.14 15.75 4.42
N PHE A 697 16.27 16.69 4.05
CA PHE A 697 14.84 16.59 4.28
C PHE A 697 14.23 15.42 3.51
N LEU A 698 13.32 14.74 4.18
CA LEU A 698 12.53 13.63 3.64
C LEU A 698 11.23 14.16 3.02
N GLY A 699 10.54 13.32 2.25
CA GLY A 699 9.24 13.67 1.68
C GLY A 699 8.25 14.21 2.71
N ARG A 700 8.15 13.55 3.87
CA ARG A 700 7.31 13.97 5.00
C ARG A 700 7.65 15.37 5.54
N ASP A 701 8.93 15.75 5.53
CA ASP A 701 9.36 17.06 6.02
C ASP A 701 8.88 18.16 5.06
N PHE A 702 8.99 17.90 3.75
CA PHE A 702 8.44 18.79 2.72
C PHE A 702 6.91 18.85 2.74
N LYS A 703 6.20 17.74 3.01
CA LYS A 703 4.72 17.74 3.13
C LYS A 703 4.25 18.73 4.19
N VAL A 704 4.88 18.73 5.37
CA VAL A 704 4.52 19.69 6.44
C VAL A 704 4.98 21.10 6.07
N LEU A 705 6.22 21.25 5.61
CA LEU A 705 6.80 22.56 5.31
C LEU A 705 6.00 23.32 4.23
N LEU A 706 5.56 22.66 3.15
CA LEU A 706 4.84 23.32 2.06
C LEU A 706 3.42 23.74 2.41
N GLN A 707 2.82 23.15 3.45
CA GLN A 707 1.52 23.61 3.95
C GLN A 707 1.66 24.91 4.72
N ILE A 708 2.80 25.13 5.37
CA ILE A 708 3.02 26.22 6.33
C ILE A 708 3.82 27.38 5.71
N LEU A 709 4.91 27.06 5.01
CA LEU A 709 5.89 28.01 4.53
C LEU A 709 5.29 29.09 3.61
N PRO A 710 4.42 28.77 2.62
CA PRO A 710 3.85 29.80 1.76
C PRO A 710 3.06 30.85 2.54
N VAL A 711 2.24 30.44 3.52
CA VAL A 711 1.42 31.39 4.29
C VAL A 711 2.28 32.23 5.25
N ILE A 712 3.36 31.68 5.82
CA ILE A 712 4.31 32.46 6.62
C ILE A 712 5.00 33.52 5.74
N LEU A 713 5.50 33.11 4.57
CA LEU A 713 6.22 34.01 3.69
C LEU A 713 5.37 35.22 3.27
N ILE A 714 4.11 35.00 2.86
CA ILE A 714 3.23 36.10 2.47
C ILE A 714 2.81 36.99 3.64
N THR A 715 2.62 36.42 4.84
CA THR A 715 2.07 37.19 5.97
C THR A 715 3.13 37.93 6.77
N GLU A 716 4.35 37.40 6.86
CA GLU A 716 5.40 37.89 7.76
C GLU A 716 6.61 38.51 7.03
N PHE A 717 6.80 38.20 5.75
CA PHE A 717 7.99 38.57 4.97
C PHE A 717 7.69 39.37 3.69
N SER A 718 6.44 39.75 3.45
CA SER A 718 6.09 40.66 2.35
C SER A 718 6.85 41.99 2.45
N GLY A 719 7.43 42.44 1.34
CA GLY A 719 8.21 43.69 1.26
C GLY A 719 9.71 43.51 1.52
N ASN A 720 10.18 42.28 1.70
CA ASN A 720 11.61 41.97 1.66
C ASN A 720 12.02 41.76 0.19
N HIS A 721 12.81 42.70 -0.35
CA HIS A 721 13.21 42.71 -1.76
C HIS A 721 13.80 41.39 -2.28
N GLU A 722 14.59 40.67 -1.47
CA GLU A 722 15.19 39.39 -1.88
C GLU A 722 14.16 38.24 -1.88
N LEU A 723 13.19 38.28 -0.97
CA LEU A 723 12.14 37.25 -0.88
C LEU A 723 10.97 37.52 -1.83
N ASP A 724 10.65 38.79 -2.12
CA ASP A 724 9.51 39.17 -2.97
C ASP A 724 9.57 38.52 -4.37
N LEU A 725 10.77 38.19 -4.86
CA LEU A 725 10.95 37.45 -6.12
C LEU A 725 10.60 35.96 -6.01
N VAL A 726 10.90 35.29 -4.88
CA VAL A 726 10.71 33.84 -4.72
C VAL A 726 9.36 33.48 -4.10
N ILE A 727 8.73 34.39 -3.37
CA ILE A 727 7.43 34.20 -2.72
C ILE A 727 6.35 33.70 -3.69
N PRO A 728 6.17 34.29 -4.90
CA PRO A 728 5.18 33.80 -5.86
C PRO A 728 5.37 32.32 -6.24
N CYS A 729 6.61 31.84 -6.30
CA CYS A 729 6.89 30.43 -6.57
C CYS A 729 6.33 29.54 -5.46
N PHE A 730 6.55 29.90 -4.19
CA PHE A 730 6.03 29.13 -3.04
C PHE A 730 4.51 29.19 -2.94
N VAL A 731 3.89 30.32 -3.29
CA VAL A 731 2.44 30.47 -3.35
C VAL A 731 1.83 29.51 -4.37
N GLU A 732 2.35 29.49 -5.60
CA GLU A 732 1.84 28.61 -6.65
C GLU A 732 2.16 27.13 -6.38
N LEU A 733 3.31 26.83 -5.77
CA LEU A 733 3.64 25.47 -5.34
C LEU A 733 2.70 24.99 -4.23
N GLY A 734 2.41 25.82 -3.23
CA GLY A 734 1.44 25.53 -2.18
C GLY A 734 0.04 25.27 -2.74
N ARG A 735 -0.40 26.08 -3.70
CA ARG A 735 -1.67 25.89 -4.43
C ARG A 735 -1.70 24.59 -5.23
N LEU A 736 -0.63 24.24 -5.94
CA LEU A 736 -0.56 22.98 -6.67
C LEU A 736 -0.60 21.79 -5.70
N CYS A 737 0.18 21.83 -4.62
CA CYS A 737 0.19 20.77 -3.61
C CYS A 737 -1.21 20.56 -2.98
N SER A 738 -1.93 21.63 -2.64
CA SER A 738 -3.28 21.50 -2.07
C SER A 738 -4.33 20.95 -3.03
N LEU A 739 -4.06 21.00 -4.35
CA LEU A 739 -4.89 20.37 -5.36
C LEU A 739 -4.51 18.91 -5.63
N VAL A 740 -3.23 18.52 -5.58
CA VAL A 740 -2.77 17.19 -6.02
C VAL A 740 -2.71 16.15 -4.88
N PHE A 741 -2.50 16.60 -3.65
CA PHE A 741 -2.65 15.78 -2.45
C PHE A 741 -4.14 15.74 -2.07
N VAL A 742 -4.94 15.11 -2.93
CA VAL A 742 -6.39 14.90 -2.75
C VAL A 742 -6.66 13.43 -3.03
N ARG A 743 -7.38 12.75 -2.13
CA ARG A 743 -7.74 11.33 -2.28
C ARG A 743 -8.84 11.11 -3.33
N GLN A 744 -9.86 11.95 -3.29
CA GLN A 744 -11.05 11.85 -4.12
C GLN A 744 -11.67 13.21 -4.43
N VAL A 745 -12.34 13.30 -5.56
CA VAL A 745 -13.13 14.47 -6.00
C VAL A 745 -14.59 14.04 -6.13
N THR A 746 -15.45 14.51 -5.23
CA THR A 746 -16.86 14.08 -5.15
C THR A 746 -17.77 14.77 -6.16
N SER A 747 -17.37 15.91 -6.70
CA SER A 747 -18.13 16.70 -7.68
C SER A 747 -17.23 17.62 -8.50
N ASP A 748 -17.72 18.05 -9.66
CA ASP A 748 -17.09 19.02 -10.58
C ASP A 748 -15.65 18.65 -10.99
N PHE A 749 -15.45 17.36 -11.27
CA PHE A 749 -14.13 16.82 -11.63
C PHE A 749 -13.49 17.49 -12.86
N ASP A 750 -14.30 17.88 -13.85
CA ASP A 750 -13.80 18.57 -15.05
C ASP A 750 -13.16 19.94 -14.71
N ASN A 751 -13.80 20.72 -13.84
CA ASN A 751 -13.25 21.99 -13.36
C ASN A 751 -12.03 21.77 -12.44
N TYR A 752 -12.03 20.72 -11.61
CA TYR A 752 -10.84 20.33 -10.84
C TYR A 752 -9.63 20.10 -11.75
N ILE A 753 -9.80 19.36 -12.86
CA ILE A 753 -8.74 19.13 -13.85
C ILE A 753 -8.25 20.45 -14.45
N ILE A 754 -9.16 21.37 -14.81
CA ILE A 754 -8.81 22.70 -15.33
C ILE A 754 -8.01 23.49 -14.29
N ARG A 755 -8.39 23.42 -13.01
CA ARG A 755 -7.69 24.11 -11.91
C ARG A 755 -6.29 23.56 -11.67
N VAL A 756 -6.10 22.25 -11.73
CA VAL A 756 -4.77 21.62 -11.64
C VAL A 756 -3.88 22.09 -12.80
N ASP A 757 -4.37 22.02 -14.04
CA ASP A 757 -3.63 22.48 -15.23
C ASP A 757 -3.24 23.96 -15.13
N ASN A 758 -4.17 24.80 -14.67
CA ASN A 758 -3.90 26.21 -14.42
C ASN A 758 -2.86 26.43 -13.30
N ALA A 759 -2.90 25.65 -12.22
CA ALA A 759 -1.91 25.73 -11.14
C ALA A 759 -0.51 25.34 -11.62
N VAL A 760 -0.40 24.29 -12.44
CA VAL A 760 0.87 23.91 -13.10
C VAL A 760 1.41 25.06 -13.96
N LYS A 761 0.58 25.61 -14.85
CA LYS A 761 0.99 26.72 -15.74
C LYS A 761 1.39 27.98 -14.96
N ARG A 762 0.68 28.29 -13.87
CA ARG A 762 1.03 29.43 -13.00
C ARG A 762 2.32 29.19 -12.24
N LEU A 763 2.55 27.97 -11.72
CA LEU A 763 3.82 27.60 -11.11
C LEU A 763 4.98 27.73 -12.09
N ILE A 764 4.87 27.17 -13.29
CA ILE A 764 5.93 27.28 -14.31
C ILE A 764 6.20 28.75 -14.67
N ARG A 765 5.16 29.58 -14.79
CA ARG A 765 5.32 31.03 -14.99
C ARG A 765 6.07 31.69 -13.83
N ALA A 766 5.69 31.43 -12.58
CA ALA A 766 6.36 32.00 -11.42
C ALA A 766 7.84 31.58 -11.35
N LEU A 767 8.13 30.30 -11.61
CA LEU A 767 9.50 29.78 -11.70
C LEU A 767 10.30 30.47 -12.81
N PHE A 768 9.70 30.67 -13.98
CA PHE A 768 10.32 31.34 -15.12
C PHE A 768 10.63 32.82 -14.83
N ASP A 769 9.68 33.52 -14.22
CA ASP A 769 9.84 34.92 -13.85
C ASP A 769 10.95 35.08 -12.81
N TYR A 770 11.06 34.13 -11.86
CA TYR A 770 12.17 34.06 -10.91
C TYR A 770 13.51 33.76 -11.60
N ASP A 771 13.56 32.73 -12.46
CA ASP A 771 14.76 32.35 -13.23
C ASP A 771 15.32 33.55 -14.04
N LYS A 772 14.45 34.41 -14.57
CA LYS A 772 14.82 35.64 -15.29
C LYS A 772 15.14 36.83 -14.38
N GLY A 773 14.41 36.96 -13.27
CA GLY A 773 14.49 38.13 -12.38
C GLY A 773 15.65 38.07 -11.39
N THR A 774 16.07 36.88 -10.99
CA THR A 774 17.15 36.70 -10.00
C THR A 774 18.51 37.11 -10.55
N LYS A 775 19.27 37.86 -9.75
CA LYS A 775 20.65 38.26 -10.06
C LYS A 775 21.69 37.35 -9.39
N ASN A 776 21.24 36.31 -8.67
CA ASN A 776 22.12 35.45 -7.90
C ASN A 776 22.79 34.41 -8.80
N GLU A 777 24.11 34.50 -8.99
CA GLU A 777 24.86 33.63 -9.90
C GLU A 777 24.91 32.15 -9.47
N LEU A 778 24.61 31.85 -8.20
CA LEU A 778 24.53 30.48 -7.68
C LEU A 778 23.20 29.79 -8.04
N HIS A 779 22.20 30.56 -8.46
CA HIS A 779 20.91 30.03 -8.85
C HIS A 779 21.05 29.15 -10.11
N LYS A 780 20.41 27.97 -10.07
CA LYS A 780 20.31 27.05 -11.20
C LYS A 780 18.85 27.06 -11.69
N ALA A 781 18.63 27.51 -12.92
CA ALA A 781 17.30 27.71 -13.51
C ALA A 781 16.34 26.52 -13.30
N TYR A 782 15.18 26.79 -12.72
CA TYR A 782 14.16 25.80 -12.42
C TYR A 782 13.51 25.22 -13.68
N CYS A 783 13.18 26.06 -14.66
CA CYS A 783 12.42 25.64 -15.86
C CYS A 783 13.19 24.62 -16.72
N THR A 784 14.51 24.53 -16.56
CA THR A 784 15.35 23.54 -17.25
C THR A 784 15.36 22.16 -16.57
N LYS A 785 14.77 22.03 -15.38
CA LYS A 785 14.75 20.78 -14.62
C LYS A 785 13.67 19.84 -15.17
N PRO A 786 14.01 18.56 -15.48
CA PRO A 786 13.04 17.60 -16.00
C PRO A 786 11.80 17.42 -15.11
N LYS A 787 11.96 17.47 -13.78
CA LYS A 787 10.85 17.37 -12.81
C LYS A 787 9.84 18.50 -12.93
N VAL A 788 10.25 19.71 -13.30
CA VAL A 788 9.33 20.83 -13.56
C VAL A 788 8.53 20.54 -14.83
N HIS A 789 9.20 20.09 -15.90
CA HIS A 789 8.51 19.74 -17.15
C HIS A 789 7.50 18.59 -16.98
N TYR A 790 7.82 17.57 -16.17
CA TYR A 790 6.87 16.47 -15.92
C TYR A 790 5.51 16.94 -15.39
N LEU A 791 5.44 18.07 -14.68
CA LEU A 791 4.17 18.63 -14.21
C LEU A 791 3.20 18.97 -15.35
N THR A 792 3.71 19.31 -16.54
CA THR A 792 2.88 19.60 -17.72
C THR A 792 2.08 18.39 -18.21
N HIS A 793 2.39 17.19 -17.70
CA HIS A 793 1.71 15.95 -18.04
C HIS A 793 0.76 15.44 -16.95
N LEU A 794 0.65 16.18 -15.83
CA LEU A 794 -0.12 15.76 -14.67
C LEU A 794 -1.62 15.72 -14.95
N LYS A 795 -2.11 16.65 -15.78
CA LYS A 795 -3.51 16.75 -16.20
C LYS A 795 -3.98 15.46 -16.86
N GLU A 796 -3.20 14.95 -17.81
CA GLU A 796 -3.51 13.73 -18.55
C GLU A 796 -3.52 12.51 -17.63
N ASP A 797 -2.61 12.44 -16.66
CA ASP A 797 -2.58 11.34 -15.69
C ASP A 797 -3.78 11.36 -14.76
N ILE A 798 -4.22 12.54 -14.33
CA ILE A 798 -5.42 12.69 -13.51
C ILE A 798 -6.68 12.26 -14.27
N ILE A 799 -6.81 12.61 -15.55
CA ILE A 799 -7.91 12.13 -16.40
C ILE A 799 -7.85 10.60 -16.53
N ARG A 800 -6.64 10.06 -16.71
CA ARG A 800 -6.42 8.65 -16.99
C ARG A 800 -6.64 7.74 -15.80
N PHE A 801 -6.22 8.16 -14.62
CA PHE A 801 -6.14 7.33 -13.41
C PHE A 801 -6.90 7.88 -12.20
N GLY A 802 -7.38 9.12 -12.24
CA GLY A 802 -7.97 9.81 -11.09
C GLY A 802 -6.93 10.64 -10.30
N PRO A 803 -7.26 11.13 -9.10
CA PRO A 803 -6.40 12.03 -8.33
C PRO A 803 -4.98 11.50 -8.13
N ALA A 804 -4.00 12.40 -8.18
CA ALA A 804 -2.59 12.05 -8.27
C ALA A 804 -2.05 11.25 -7.07
N LEU A 805 -2.69 11.41 -5.92
CA LEU A 805 -2.38 10.66 -4.71
C LEU A 805 -2.53 9.14 -4.88
N ASN A 806 -3.33 8.69 -5.85
CA ASN A 806 -3.56 7.27 -6.06
C ASN A 806 -2.37 6.51 -6.66
N TYR A 807 -1.40 7.22 -7.25
CA TYR A 807 -0.22 6.64 -7.90
C TYR A 807 1.10 7.22 -7.36
N GLU A 808 1.11 7.73 -6.11
CA GLU A 808 2.35 8.10 -5.41
C GLU A 808 3.13 6.85 -4.94
N THR A 809 4.45 6.95 -4.82
CA THR A 809 5.31 5.80 -4.46
C THR A 809 5.48 5.57 -2.96
N GLU A 810 4.99 6.48 -2.10
CA GLU A 810 5.30 6.47 -0.67
C GLU A 810 5.00 5.12 0.00
N LYS A 811 3.87 4.49 -0.32
CA LYS A 811 3.47 3.22 0.30
C LYS A 811 4.35 2.05 -0.16
N GLY A 812 4.83 2.09 -1.40
CA GLY A 812 5.79 1.10 -1.90
C GLY A 812 7.16 1.25 -1.21
N GLU A 813 7.65 2.48 -1.08
CA GLU A 813 8.88 2.79 -0.34
C GLU A 813 8.80 2.41 1.15
N GLN A 814 7.64 2.63 1.77
CA GLN A 814 7.42 2.20 3.14
C GLN A 814 7.45 0.66 3.26
N PHE A 815 6.91 -0.06 2.28
CA PHE A 815 6.96 -1.52 2.21
C PHE A 815 8.38 -2.07 2.03
N ASN A 816 9.28 -1.33 1.35
CA ASN A 816 10.69 -1.72 1.21
C ASN A 816 11.36 -1.98 2.56
N LYS A 817 10.92 -1.39 3.68
CA LYS A 817 11.42 -1.74 5.01
C LYS A 817 11.12 -3.19 5.41
N HIS A 818 9.93 -3.72 5.12
CA HIS A 818 9.59 -5.12 5.41
C HIS A 818 10.44 -6.08 4.59
N ILE A 819 10.72 -5.74 3.34
CA ILE A 819 11.69 -6.50 2.53
C ILE A 819 13.06 -6.48 3.21
N ARG A 820 13.55 -5.32 3.66
CA ARG A 820 14.85 -5.21 4.35
C ARG A 820 14.92 -6.04 5.62
N GLU A 821 13.86 -6.07 6.40
CA GLU A 821 13.76 -6.92 7.60
C GLU A 821 13.94 -8.40 7.25
N HIS A 822 13.34 -8.87 6.16
CA HIS A 822 13.59 -10.22 5.65
C HIS A 822 15.03 -10.42 5.16
N LEU A 823 15.61 -9.43 4.45
CA LEU A 823 16.99 -9.50 3.96
C LEU A 823 18.01 -9.71 5.09
N PHE A 824 17.81 -9.08 6.25
CA PHE A 824 18.69 -9.21 7.43
C PHE A 824 18.73 -10.62 8.02
N HIS A 825 17.64 -11.37 7.93
CA HIS A 825 17.54 -12.72 8.47
C HIS A 825 17.96 -13.81 7.49
N THR A 826 18.39 -13.46 6.28
CA THR A 826 18.96 -14.43 5.34
C THR A 826 20.39 -14.78 5.71
N ASN A 827 20.83 -16.00 5.42
CA ASN A 827 22.24 -16.39 5.54
C ASN A 827 23.13 -15.77 4.43
N ARG A 828 22.53 -14.91 3.58
CA ARG A 828 23.13 -14.20 2.44
C ARG A 828 23.70 -15.08 1.33
N GLN A 829 23.43 -16.39 1.35
CA GLN A 829 23.85 -17.31 0.28
C GLN A 829 22.91 -17.25 -0.93
N ASN A 830 21.60 -17.18 -0.69
CA ASN A 830 20.60 -17.03 -1.75
C ASN A 830 19.43 -16.16 -1.28
N THR A 831 19.75 -14.88 -1.09
CA THR A 831 18.81 -13.89 -0.55
C THR A 831 17.50 -13.79 -1.35
N SER A 832 17.56 -13.87 -2.68
CA SER A 832 16.36 -13.87 -3.53
C SER A 832 15.43 -15.04 -3.19
N ARG A 833 15.97 -16.26 -3.02
CA ARG A 833 15.22 -17.44 -2.61
C ARG A 833 14.59 -17.27 -1.23
N ASP A 834 15.39 -16.87 -0.25
CA ASP A 834 14.99 -16.86 1.15
C ASP A 834 13.84 -15.87 1.38
N VAL A 835 13.95 -14.65 0.82
CA VAL A 835 12.90 -13.63 0.90
C VAL A 835 11.64 -14.07 0.14
N CYS A 836 11.81 -14.60 -1.07
CA CYS A 836 10.68 -15.08 -1.88
C CYS A 836 9.88 -16.19 -1.19
N LEU A 837 10.58 -17.16 -0.59
CA LEU A 837 9.96 -18.25 0.15
C LEU A 837 9.29 -17.76 1.45
N LYS A 838 9.85 -16.76 2.12
CA LYS A 838 9.24 -16.20 3.33
C LYS A 838 7.91 -15.51 3.03
N PHE A 839 7.85 -14.64 2.03
CA PHE A 839 6.59 -14.02 1.59
C PHE A 839 5.59 -15.07 1.06
N ALA A 840 6.08 -16.11 0.38
CA ALA A 840 5.23 -17.22 -0.07
C ALA A 840 4.57 -17.98 1.10
N LYS A 841 5.29 -18.19 2.22
CA LYS A 841 4.72 -18.77 3.44
C LYS A 841 3.67 -17.87 4.07
N GLN A 842 3.93 -16.56 4.16
CA GLN A 842 2.99 -15.57 4.69
C GLN A 842 1.67 -15.58 3.91
N VAL A 843 1.73 -15.54 2.57
CA VAL A 843 0.55 -15.58 1.71
C VAL A 843 -0.24 -16.88 1.89
N ALA A 844 0.44 -18.03 1.89
CA ALA A 844 -0.22 -19.32 2.08
C ALA A 844 -0.89 -19.44 3.44
N LEU A 845 -0.22 -18.96 4.50
CA LEU A 845 -0.74 -18.99 5.86
C LEU A 845 -1.94 -18.07 6.04
N GLN A 846 -1.84 -16.82 5.59
CA GLN A 846 -2.94 -15.86 5.63
C GLN A 846 -4.15 -16.37 4.84
N HIS A 847 -3.93 -16.95 3.66
CA HIS A 847 -5.01 -17.56 2.86
C HIS A 847 -5.78 -18.63 3.62
N VAL A 848 -5.10 -19.51 4.34
CA VAL A 848 -5.75 -20.54 5.17
C VAL A 848 -6.53 -19.90 6.31
N ILE A 849 -5.91 -18.96 7.02
CA ILE A 849 -6.50 -18.27 8.17
C ILE A 849 -7.75 -17.48 7.77
N ASP A 850 -7.75 -16.88 6.57
CA ASP A 850 -8.87 -16.15 5.99
C ASP A 850 -10.04 -17.05 5.53
N GLY A 851 -9.92 -18.37 5.65
CA GLY A 851 -10.96 -19.30 5.23
C GLY A 851 -10.83 -19.79 3.77
N GLY A 852 -9.66 -19.58 3.15
CA GLY A 852 -9.41 -19.91 1.75
C GLY A 852 -9.53 -21.41 1.42
N SER A 853 -9.65 -21.70 0.12
CA SER A 853 -9.66 -23.06 -0.41
C SER A 853 -8.49 -23.32 -1.36
N TRP A 854 -8.05 -24.58 -1.48
CA TRP A 854 -6.96 -24.99 -2.37
C TRP A 854 -7.16 -26.43 -2.84
N ILE A 855 -6.34 -26.87 -3.80
CA ILE A 855 -6.34 -28.23 -4.31
C ILE A 855 -5.31 -29.06 -3.54
N ASN A 856 -5.73 -30.22 -3.01
CA ASN A 856 -4.86 -31.16 -2.32
C ASN A 856 -4.06 -32.03 -3.32
N SER A 857 -3.16 -32.88 -2.81
CA SER A 857 -2.34 -33.78 -3.63
C SER A 857 -3.15 -34.82 -4.42
N SER A 858 -4.38 -35.11 -4.01
CA SER A 858 -5.31 -36.00 -4.72
C SER A 858 -6.15 -35.28 -5.78
N GLY A 859 -5.98 -33.97 -5.97
CA GLY A 859 -6.75 -33.17 -6.93
C GLY A 859 -8.10 -32.67 -6.41
N ASN A 860 -8.45 -32.95 -5.15
CA ASN A 860 -9.70 -32.52 -4.55
C ASN A 860 -9.55 -31.11 -3.94
N ARG A 861 -10.61 -30.30 -4.05
CA ARG A 861 -10.66 -28.99 -3.39
C ARG A 861 -11.02 -29.16 -1.93
N GLU A 862 -10.19 -28.61 -1.07
CA GLU A 862 -10.42 -28.55 0.37
C GLU A 862 -10.43 -27.08 0.82
N LYS A 863 -11.01 -26.84 1.99
CA LYS A 863 -11.14 -25.51 2.57
C LYS A 863 -10.70 -25.52 4.02
N SER A 864 -10.30 -24.35 4.51
CA SER A 864 -10.00 -24.14 5.91
C SER A 864 -11.18 -24.52 6.82
N GLY A 865 -10.86 -25.05 8.00
CA GLY A 865 -11.83 -25.44 9.02
C GLY A 865 -12.54 -24.23 9.64
N THR A 866 -13.85 -24.32 9.84
CA THR A 866 -14.68 -23.20 10.36
C THR A 866 -14.35 -22.81 11.80
N GLY A 867 -13.61 -23.65 12.54
CA GLY A 867 -13.14 -23.35 13.89
C GLY A 867 -12.03 -22.32 13.94
N ILE A 868 -11.24 -22.16 12.86
CA ILE A 868 -10.20 -21.12 12.76
C ILE A 868 -10.85 -19.74 12.78
N GLU A 869 -11.82 -19.51 11.89
CA GLU A 869 -12.55 -18.25 11.81
C GLU A 869 -13.27 -17.93 13.12
N ARG A 870 -13.92 -18.93 13.73
CA ARG A 870 -14.60 -18.77 15.02
C ARG A 870 -13.61 -18.37 16.12
N PHE A 871 -12.48 -19.08 16.22
CA PHE A 871 -11.47 -18.79 17.23
C PHE A 871 -10.92 -17.36 17.10
N ILE A 872 -10.63 -16.90 15.88
CA ILE A 872 -10.10 -15.55 15.66
C ILE A 872 -11.13 -14.48 16.04
N LYS A 873 -12.41 -14.68 15.67
CA LYS A 873 -13.51 -13.78 16.07
C LYS A 873 -13.68 -13.72 17.60
N ASP A 874 -13.60 -14.86 18.27
CA ASP A 874 -13.73 -14.96 19.73
C ASP A 874 -12.52 -14.38 20.50
N ASN A 875 -11.41 -14.08 19.81
CA ASN A 875 -10.15 -13.61 20.39
C ASN A 875 -9.64 -12.31 19.74
N ASN A 876 -10.55 -11.36 19.46
CA ASN A 876 -10.26 -10.05 18.88
C ASN A 876 -9.53 -10.14 17.53
N GLU A 877 -10.32 -10.26 16.47
CA GLU A 877 -9.84 -10.42 15.08
C GLU A 877 -8.82 -9.33 14.70
N SER A 878 -9.13 -8.06 14.97
CA SER A 878 -8.25 -6.94 14.64
C SER A 878 -6.89 -7.06 15.33
N LEU A 879 -6.87 -7.35 16.63
CA LEU A 879 -5.63 -7.55 17.38
C LEU A 879 -4.82 -8.73 16.84
N PHE A 880 -5.48 -9.84 16.49
CA PHE A 880 -4.82 -11.01 15.93
C PHE A 880 -4.12 -10.69 14.61
N TYR A 881 -4.83 -10.07 13.66
CA TYR A 881 -4.23 -9.70 12.37
C TYR A 881 -3.17 -8.64 12.51
N TYR A 882 -3.39 -7.61 13.33
CA TYR A 882 -2.40 -6.58 13.60
C TYR A 882 -1.09 -7.18 14.15
N THR A 883 -1.20 -8.09 15.12
CA THR A 883 -0.04 -8.64 15.83
C THR A 883 0.70 -9.71 15.04
N PHE A 884 0.00 -10.56 14.29
CA PHE A 884 0.62 -11.68 13.57
C PHE A 884 0.86 -11.41 12.09
N PHE A 885 0.15 -10.47 11.46
CA PHE A 885 0.20 -10.20 10.01
C PHE A 885 0.36 -8.71 9.67
N GLY A 886 0.54 -7.84 10.67
CA GLY A 886 0.58 -6.39 10.48
C GLY A 886 1.93 -5.85 10.00
N GLY A 887 3.02 -6.62 10.10
CA GLY A 887 4.38 -6.18 9.82
C GLY A 887 4.92 -5.16 10.84
N SER A 888 6.24 -4.99 10.95
CA SER A 888 6.89 -4.22 12.04
C SER A 888 6.40 -2.78 12.29
N ARG A 889 5.66 -2.19 11.35
CA ARG A 889 5.07 -0.85 11.42
C ARG A 889 3.88 -0.79 10.48
N GLU A 890 2.90 0.03 10.84
CA GLU A 890 1.86 0.39 9.89
C GLU A 890 2.38 1.33 8.80
N LEU A 891 1.74 1.26 7.63
CA LEU A 891 2.03 2.18 6.55
C LEU A 891 1.37 3.53 6.85
N LYS A 892 2.11 4.43 7.51
CA LYS A 892 1.60 5.75 7.92
C LYS A 892 1.12 6.57 6.72
N ASP A 893 -0.07 7.13 6.82
CA ASP A 893 -0.50 8.17 5.88
C ASP A 893 0.05 9.52 6.32
N ASN A 894 0.95 10.07 5.51
CA ASN A 894 1.66 11.33 5.82
C ASN A 894 1.10 12.51 5.03
N ASN A 895 -0.05 12.32 4.36
CA ASN A 895 -0.60 13.30 3.46
C ASN A 895 -1.42 14.40 4.14
N ASP A 896 -1.85 14.18 5.39
CA ASP A 896 -2.80 15.07 6.10
C ASP A 896 -4.10 15.32 5.31
N THR A 897 -4.43 14.38 4.40
CA THR A 897 -5.63 14.39 3.54
C THR A 897 -6.80 13.64 4.18
N GLY A 898 -6.64 13.30 5.47
CA GLY A 898 -7.36 12.25 6.17
C GLY A 898 -8.86 12.43 6.22
N ASP A 899 -9.53 11.29 6.10
CA ASP A 899 -10.86 11.05 6.63
C ASP A 899 -10.91 11.60 8.07
N ILE A 900 -12.06 12.16 8.41
CA ILE A 900 -12.30 12.72 9.74
C ILE A 900 -12.47 11.51 10.67
N GLU A 901 -11.38 11.11 11.31
CA GLU A 901 -11.40 10.10 12.36
C GLU A 901 -12.21 10.63 13.56
N ASP A 902 -12.77 9.74 14.38
CA ASP A 902 -13.66 10.12 15.50
C ASP A 902 -12.97 11.08 16.51
N ASP A 903 -11.63 11.10 16.53
CA ASP A 903 -10.78 11.94 17.39
C ASP A 903 -10.41 13.30 16.74
N ALA A 904 -10.92 13.60 15.53
CA ALA A 904 -10.55 14.78 14.74
C ALA A 904 -11.03 16.12 15.32
N VAL A 905 -11.99 16.11 16.25
CA VAL A 905 -12.58 17.32 16.84
C VAL A 905 -11.94 17.64 18.18
N GLN A 906 -10.69 18.11 18.14
CA GLN A 906 -9.95 18.51 19.34
C GLN A 906 -10.30 19.95 19.75
N ASN A 907 -10.20 20.26 21.04
CA ASN A 907 -10.32 21.65 21.50
C ASN A 907 -9.25 22.53 20.81
N ASN A 908 -9.61 23.76 20.46
CA ASN A 908 -8.81 24.67 19.63
C ASN A 908 -8.57 24.20 18.17
N SER A 909 -9.34 23.24 17.65
CA SER A 909 -9.28 22.88 16.23
C SER A 909 -10.20 23.73 15.36
N PHE A 910 -9.73 24.06 14.17
CA PHE A 910 -10.54 24.70 13.14
C PHE A 910 -11.04 23.68 12.14
N GLY A 911 -12.29 23.83 11.72
CA GLY A 911 -12.93 22.93 10.77
C GLY A 911 -14.11 23.55 10.05
N ALA A 912 -14.55 22.91 8.99
CA ALA A 912 -15.84 23.14 8.37
C ALA A 912 -16.83 22.10 8.92
N PHE A 913 -18.00 22.57 9.37
CA PHE A 913 -19.00 21.76 10.06
C PHE A 913 -20.35 21.84 9.37
N VAL A 914 -21.10 20.73 9.37
CA VAL A 914 -22.52 20.68 9.00
C VAL A 914 -23.34 20.22 10.20
N PHE A 915 -24.59 20.65 10.27
CA PHE A 915 -25.51 20.21 11.31
C PHE A 915 -25.91 18.75 11.08
N LYS A 916 -25.98 17.95 12.15
CA LYS A 916 -26.33 16.52 12.06
C LYS A 916 -27.75 16.28 11.53
N ASP A 917 -28.67 17.16 11.87
CA ASP A 917 -30.07 17.16 11.43
C ASP A 917 -30.27 17.75 10.02
N ASP A 918 -29.27 18.48 9.49
CA ASP A 918 -29.24 18.97 8.11
C ASP A 918 -27.84 18.79 7.47
N PRO A 919 -27.45 17.55 7.13
CA PRO A 919 -26.13 17.26 6.56
C PRO A 919 -25.98 17.76 5.11
N ILE A 920 -27.06 18.24 4.48
CA ILE A 920 -27.07 18.78 3.12
C ILE A 920 -26.83 20.30 3.15
N SER A 921 -26.99 20.94 4.31
CA SER A 921 -26.67 22.35 4.50
C SER A 921 -25.21 22.68 4.14
N ARG A 922 -24.99 23.95 3.77
CA ARG A 922 -23.65 24.44 3.45
C ARG A 922 -22.73 24.33 4.67
N PRO A 923 -21.52 23.77 4.53
CA PRO A 923 -20.56 23.73 5.62
C PRO A 923 -20.21 25.13 6.14
N ARG A 924 -20.20 25.27 7.47
CA ARG A 924 -19.81 26.50 8.16
C ARG A 924 -18.43 26.33 8.78
N ILE A 925 -17.54 27.30 8.59
CA ILE A 925 -16.24 27.27 9.25
C ILE A 925 -16.37 27.65 10.73
N GLY A 926 -15.65 26.96 11.59
CA GLY A 926 -15.75 27.13 13.04
C GLY A 926 -14.47 26.76 13.79
N LEU A 927 -14.37 27.29 15.02
CA LEU A 927 -13.35 26.94 16.01
C LEU A 927 -14.01 26.15 17.14
N VAL A 928 -13.48 24.97 17.43
CA VAL A 928 -13.87 24.17 18.59
C VAL A 928 -13.29 24.80 19.85
N SER A 929 -14.15 25.14 20.81
CA SER A 929 -13.81 25.75 22.09
C SER A 929 -14.60 25.07 23.20
N GLY A 930 -13.99 24.08 23.85
CA GLY A 930 -14.65 23.19 24.79
C GLY A 930 -15.69 22.33 24.07
N SER A 931 -16.94 22.37 24.54
CA SER A 931 -18.08 21.65 23.94
C SER A 931 -18.81 22.45 22.86
N VAL A 932 -18.27 23.59 22.42
CA VAL A 932 -18.96 24.52 21.52
C VAL A 932 -18.10 24.81 20.28
N VAL A 933 -18.73 24.83 19.11
CA VAL A 933 -18.16 25.37 17.87
C VAL A 933 -18.56 26.84 17.76
N LYS A 934 -17.58 27.75 17.75
CA LYS A 934 -17.77 29.18 17.47
C LYS A 934 -17.59 29.41 15.98
N PHE A 935 -18.58 30.01 15.30
CA PHE A 935 -18.52 30.16 13.85
C PHE A 935 -17.72 31.37 13.41
N LEU A 936 -17.08 31.22 12.25
CA LEU A 936 -16.41 32.30 11.54
C LEU A 936 -17.14 32.58 10.22
N SER A 937 -17.10 33.84 9.78
CA SER A 937 -17.54 34.25 8.44
C SER A 937 -16.34 34.56 7.58
N ILE A 938 -16.33 34.05 6.35
CA ILE A 938 -15.33 34.45 5.35
C ILE A 938 -15.57 35.89 4.92
N VAL A 939 -14.48 36.64 4.81
CA VAL A 939 -14.44 38.00 4.25
C VAL A 939 -14.21 37.88 2.74
N PRO A 940 -14.93 38.64 1.88
CA PRO A 940 -14.70 38.66 0.44
C PRO A 940 -13.23 38.88 0.10
N ARG A 941 -12.69 38.06 -0.79
CA ARG A 941 -11.26 38.09 -1.12
C ARG A 941 -10.96 39.25 -2.06
N THR A 942 -9.94 40.00 -1.72
CA THR A 942 -9.34 40.98 -2.64
C THR A 942 -8.51 40.26 -3.71
N ASP A 943 -8.15 40.95 -4.78
CA ASP A 943 -7.23 40.40 -5.80
C ASP A 943 -5.87 40.01 -5.19
N ASN A 944 -5.42 40.75 -4.17
CA ASN A 944 -4.22 40.41 -3.42
C ASN A 944 -4.36 39.06 -2.68
N ASP A 945 -5.51 38.81 -2.07
CA ASP A 945 -5.79 37.55 -1.36
C ASP A 945 -5.89 36.38 -2.34
N ARG A 946 -6.48 36.61 -3.53
CA ARG A 946 -6.54 35.66 -4.64
C ARG A 946 -5.15 35.29 -5.15
N ASN A 947 -4.33 36.29 -5.45
CA ASN A 947 -2.98 36.09 -5.95
C ASN A 947 -2.11 35.33 -4.95
N ASN A 948 -2.21 35.65 -3.65
CA ASN A 948 -1.40 35.04 -2.59
C ASN A 948 -1.95 33.74 -1.99
N ASN A 949 -3.01 33.16 -2.57
CA ASN A 949 -3.56 31.86 -2.16
C ASN A 949 -3.98 31.75 -0.68
N TYR A 950 -4.65 32.77 -0.13
CA TYR A 950 -5.27 32.69 1.19
C TYR A 950 -6.64 33.36 1.22
N ALA A 951 -7.40 33.13 2.30
CA ALA A 951 -8.63 33.86 2.60
C ALA A 951 -8.59 34.42 4.03
N LYS A 952 -9.50 35.35 4.34
CA LYS A 952 -9.63 35.94 5.68
C LYS A 952 -10.98 35.54 6.26
N ALA A 953 -11.01 35.27 7.56
CA ALA A 953 -12.24 34.98 8.28
C ALA A 953 -12.31 35.79 9.58
N VAL A 954 -13.51 36.16 10.01
CA VAL A 954 -13.76 36.88 11.27
C VAL A 954 -14.67 36.03 12.16
N MET A 955 -14.42 36.06 13.47
CA MET A 955 -15.27 35.38 14.44
C MET A 955 -16.64 36.05 14.47
N THR A 956 -17.69 35.25 14.56
CA THR A 956 -19.09 35.70 14.72
C THR A 956 -19.56 35.46 16.15
N ASP A 957 -20.70 36.04 16.54
CA ASP A 957 -21.34 35.77 17.83
C ASP A 957 -22.10 34.43 17.84
N GLU A 958 -22.20 33.77 16.69
CA GLU A 958 -22.92 32.51 16.54
C GLU A 958 -22.10 31.30 16.99
N HIS A 959 -22.78 30.36 17.63
CA HIS A 959 -22.17 29.14 18.15
C HIS A 959 -23.16 27.98 18.22
N SER A 960 -22.66 26.75 18.27
CA SER A 960 -23.46 25.52 18.42
C SER A 960 -22.71 24.49 19.26
N ASP A 961 -23.44 23.59 19.92
CA ASP A 961 -22.84 22.43 20.59
C ASP A 961 -22.15 21.52 19.56
N VAL A 962 -20.93 21.07 19.87
CA VAL A 962 -20.15 20.12 19.06
C VAL A 962 -20.93 18.82 18.86
N ALA A 963 -21.72 18.38 19.86
CA ALA A 963 -22.52 17.17 19.78
C ALA A 963 -23.55 17.18 18.65
N ASN A 964 -23.98 18.37 18.19
CA ASN A 964 -24.95 18.56 17.12
C ASN A 964 -24.29 18.69 15.73
N MET A 965 -22.97 18.63 15.65
CA MET A 965 -22.20 18.94 14.44
C MET A 965 -21.40 17.74 13.94
N ASN A 966 -21.25 17.68 12.61
CA ASN A 966 -20.30 16.81 11.93
C ASN A 966 -19.19 17.67 11.32
N LEU A 967 -17.94 17.39 11.69
CA LEU A 967 -16.78 17.93 10.98
C LEU A 967 -16.78 17.30 9.57
N VAL A 968 -16.64 18.12 8.52
CA VAL A 968 -16.57 17.67 7.11
C VAL A 968 -15.25 18.02 6.42
N CYS A 969 -14.46 18.94 6.99
CA CYS A 969 -13.10 19.22 6.54
C CYS A 969 -12.31 19.89 7.66
N LYS A 970 -11.12 19.37 7.98
CA LYS A 970 -10.21 20.01 8.95
C LYS A 970 -9.49 21.18 8.28
N LEU A 971 -9.48 22.35 8.91
CA LEU A 971 -8.89 23.58 8.36
C LEU A 971 -7.67 24.02 9.17
N ASP A 972 -6.86 24.91 8.59
CA ASP A 972 -5.73 25.54 9.27
C ASP A 972 -5.89 27.06 9.24
N LEU A 973 -6.19 27.63 10.41
CA LEU A 973 -6.40 29.06 10.65
C LEU A 973 -5.48 29.57 11.78
N HIS A 974 -4.28 28.99 11.92
CA HIS A 974 -3.35 29.27 13.03
C HIS A 974 -2.92 30.74 13.10
N ILE A 975 -2.76 31.42 11.96
CA ILE A 975 -2.30 32.81 11.91
C ILE A 975 -3.48 33.76 12.18
N PHE A 976 -3.39 34.50 13.28
CA PHE A 976 -4.33 35.56 13.64
C PHE A 976 -3.71 36.95 13.47
N ARG A 977 -4.35 37.79 12.65
CA ARG A 977 -4.01 39.19 12.36
C ARG A 977 -5.22 40.05 12.67
N ASN A 978 -5.38 40.42 13.94
CA ASN A 978 -6.54 41.15 14.46
C ASN A 978 -7.10 42.18 13.46
N PRO A 979 -8.37 42.08 13.00
CA PRO A 979 -9.43 41.16 13.46
C PRO A 979 -9.54 39.82 12.71
N PHE A 980 -8.62 39.51 11.79
CA PHE A 980 -8.74 38.40 10.85
C PHE A 980 -8.00 37.14 11.27
N TYR A 981 -8.65 35.99 11.14
CA TYR A 981 -8.00 34.69 11.01
C TYR A 981 -7.64 34.46 9.55
N ILE A 982 -6.41 34.00 9.28
CA ILE A 982 -5.95 33.67 7.94
C ILE A 982 -6.29 32.21 7.64
N VAL A 983 -7.16 31.99 6.66
CA VAL A 983 -7.50 30.66 6.17
C VAL A 983 -6.41 30.20 5.20
N ASN A 984 -5.64 29.20 5.60
CA ASN A 984 -4.55 28.65 4.80
C ASN A 984 -5.08 27.73 3.68
N LEU A 985 -5.04 28.21 2.42
CA LEU A 985 -5.45 27.44 1.24
C LEU A 985 -4.32 26.59 0.64
N SER A 986 -3.14 26.59 1.26
CA SER A 986 -2.01 25.72 0.90
C SER A 986 -2.00 24.44 1.73
N LYS A 987 -2.89 24.30 2.72
CA LYS A 987 -3.12 23.03 3.42
C LYS A 987 -3.52 21.95 2.42
N PHE A 988 -2.95 20.76 2.55
CA PHE A 988 -3.19 19.66 1.62
C PHE A 988 -4.64 19.20 1.70
N GLY A 989 -5.22 18.89 0.54
CA GLY A 989 -6.62 18.45 0.42
C GLY A 989 -7.69 19.52 0.68
N SER A 990 -7.36 20.68 1.25
CA SER A 990 -8.37 21.66 1.67
C SER A 990 -8.82 22.61 0.56
N TYR A 991 -7.94 22.95 -0.39
CA TYR A 991 -8.22 23.98 -1.39
C TYR A 991 -9.48 23.67 -2.21
N TRP A 992 -9.57 22.46 -2.77
CA TRP A 992 -10.70 22.06 -3.61
C TRP A 992 -12.02 22.05 -2.81
N PHE A 993 -11.96 21.56 -1.57
CA PHE A 993 -13.11 21.57 -0.66
C PHE A 993 -13.58 23.01 -0.37
N ILE A 994 -12.66 23.89 0.03
CA ILE A 994 -12.97 25.29 0.38
C ILE A 994 -13.51 26.02 -0.84
N PHE A 995 -12.89 25.83 -2.01
CA PHE A 995 -13.32 26.48 -3.25
C PHE A 995 -14.78 26.15 -3.58
N ASN A 996 -15.16 24.87 -3.55
CA ASN A 996 -16.51 24.45 -3.95
C ASN A 996 -17.58 24.68 -2.88
N ASN A 997 -17.23 24.58 -1.59
CA ASN A 997 -18.24 24.54 -0.52
C ASN A 997 -18.33 25.83 0.27
N ILE A 998 -17.27 26.66 0.26
CA ILE A 998 -17.18 27.85 1.10
C ILE A 998 -17.03 29.12 0.27
N LEU A 999 -16.24 29.10 -0.81
CA LEU A 999 -15.94 30.28 -1.66
C LEU A 999 -16.77 30.34 -2.95
N PHE A 1000 -17.92 29.65 -3.01
CA PHE A 1000 -18.69 29.41 -4.23
C PHE A 1000 -19.13 30.68 -5.01
N ASP A 1001 -19.21 31.83 -4.35
CA ASP A 1001 -19.67 33.10 -4.94
C ASP A 1001 -18.53 33.94 -5.57
N GLU A 1002 -17.33 33.36 -5.79
CA GLU A 1002 -16.13 34.02 -6.35
C GLU A 1002 -15.47 33.39 -7.59
#